data_AF-A0A850AQG4-F1
#
_entry.id   AF-A0A850AQG4-F1
#
_cell.length_a   1.000
_cell.length_b   1.000
_cell.length_c   1.000
_cell.angle_alpha   90.00
_cell.angle_beta   90.00
_cell.angle_gamma   90.00
#
_symmetry.space_group_name_H-M   'P 1'
#
loop_
_entity.id
_entity.type
_entity.pdbx_description
1 polymer ?
#
loop_
_entity_poly.entity_id
_entity_poly.type
_entity_poly.pdbx_seq_one_letter_code
_entity_poly.pdbx_strand_id
1 'polypeptide(L)'
;MKSLRYSVITAAIAFVHCAPIACRAQTDPFDALRSYDLQNRSAIHAIERRITAAARDAQRLAEIETALLRVLPDADFAGLQETCRLLGLIGSQRSVAPLARLLDSDLRKANAARYALERINAPEASRALRLAASRSTGLKQIGAINSLGVRRDPQSVSLLKRLLRARDAGVRAAAIRALGRIGTRSALSVLAPLSSRERDVWQARIRCAQLLAREGQAGVAIPVFAALVQPAAAPAARVASLKALAELHAPAFAAVALTALADRNSLVHSGAARVVTDRGDASLTQRVFRAFDRLPADSRRVLLEGWADRRYQPAAELAITTARTGPPALQAAAVRAAARCGGARMTLPLAELAANGAGVAQDALATLSGPGAAAAVLNLARNPQPGIRAVAMTALAERPGSASMTALLKGASDGDHKVALAALDSLRTVARAADVDEIGRVLISATESSVRDGAARALIATAQRTNSRPAAVDLVADALPAASADSRIAILGVLAELGGERALRALEAAASDTGDPSVQRAALQGLAVTWADSSGIPVLFGLATRGNDRTARILALRGYIRLVAQDGGAAPEAKAAKLAEALRIAERPEEQKQAIAALRDCRTETAVTVLAQRLGDAALSHDAAEAILDLAAKQRRYDRDLPAVTGQGVSAALDRIIDTAKDEALKTRARRIRQQGS
;
A
#
# COMPACT_ATOMS: atom_id res chain seq x y z
N MET A 1 -69.70 -51.71 -30.08
CA MET A 1 -69.69 -52.77 -29.05
C MET A 1 -69.50 -52.13 -27.68
N LYS A 2 -70.47 -52.32 -26.78
CA LYS A 2 -70.37 -52.33 -25.28
C LYS A 2 -69.75 -51.07 -24.65
N SER A 3 -70.44 -50.12 -24.00
CA SER A 3 -71.47 -50.18 -22.94
C SER A 3 -71.19 -51.18 -21.80
N LEU A 4 -71.51 -50.74 -20.57
CA LEU A 4 -71.53 -51.41 -19.26
C LEU A 4 -70.28 -51.19 -18.38
N ARG A 5 -70.35 -50.87 -17.07
CA ARG A 5 -71.46 -50.59 -16.12
C ARG A 5 -70.85 -50.36 -14.72
N TYR A 6 -71.60 -49.64 -13.87
CA TYR A 6 -71.75 -49.75 -12.40
C TYR A 6 -70.51 -49.55 -11.48
N SER A 7 -70.60 -48.62 -10.51
CA SER A 7 -71.27 -48.86 -9.23
C SER A 7 -71.22 -47.65 -8.29
N VAL A 8 -72.30 -47.50 -7.53
CA VAL A 8 -72.61 -46.56 -6.46
C VAL A 8 -71.99 -47.04 -5.14
N ILE A 9 -71.57 -46.15 -4.23
CA ILE A 9 -71.83 -46.13 -2.76
C ILE A 9 -71.12 -44.92 -2.08
N THR A 10 -71.95 -43.92 -1.76
CA THR A 10 -72.17 -43.22 -0.47
C THR A 10 -71.03 -42.70 0.45
N ALA A 11 -71.14 -41.39 0.73
CA ALA A 11 -70.99 -40.66 2.01
C ALA A 11 -69.60 -40.26 2.56
N ALA A 12 -69.30 -38.95 2.50
CA ALA A 12 -68.98 -38.13 3.69
C ALA A 12 -69.03 -36.61 3.38
N ILE A 13 -69.98 -35.99 4.06
CA ILE A 13 -70.27 -34.57 4.36
C ILE A 13 -69.05 -33.62 4.35
N ALA A 14 -69.18 -32.51 3.60
CA ALA A 14 -68.87 -31.14 4.07
C ALA A 14 -69.42 -30.09 3.07
N PHE A 15 -70.66 -29.66 3.30
CA PHE A 15 -71.23 -28.45 2.71
C PHE A 15 -71.06 -27.32 3.72
N VAL A 16 -70.12 -26.38 3.52
CA VAL A 16 -70.17 -25.06 4.16
C VAL A 16 -69.61 -23.99 3.22
N HIS A 17 -70.52 -23.15 2.72
CA HIS A 17 -70.35 -21.77 2.28
C HIS A 17 -69.61 -21.48 0.96
N CYS A 18 -70.43 -21.40 -0.10
CA CYS A 18 -70.20 -20.52 -1.23
C CYS A 18 -70.26 -19.06 -0.73
N ALA A 19 -69.11 -18.44 -0.48
CA ALA A 19 -68.98 -17.00 -0.34
C ALA A 19 -68.71 -16.38 -1.72
N PRO A 20 -69.36 -15.27 -2.10
CA PRO A 20 -69.10 -14.66 -3.39
C PRO A 20 -67.67 -14.10 -3.40
N ILE A 21 -66.90 -14.46 -4.42
CA ILE A 21 -65.64 -13.79 -4.73
C ILE A 21 -65.99 -12.33 -5.00
N ALA A 22 -65.76 -11.46 -4.02
CA ALA A 22 -65.83 -10.03 -4.19
C ALA A 22 -64.82 -9.64 -5.27
N CYS A 23 -65.35 -9.31 -6.45
CA CYS A 23 -64.63 -8.63 -7.51
C CYS A 23 -64.16 -7.29 -6.91
N ARG A 24 -62.93 -7.23 -6.38
CA ARG A 24 -62.30 -5.95 -6.05
C ARG A 24 -62.18 -5.21 -7.36
N ALA A 25 -63.04 -4.21 -7.57
CA ALA A 25 -62.96 -3.29 -8.67
C ALA A 25 -61.50 -2.83 -8.80
N GLN A 26 -60.84 -3.26 -9.87
CA GLN A 26 -59.48 -2.87 -10.16
C GLN A 26 -59.57 -1.37 -10.46
N THR A 27 -59.29 -0.54 -9.47
CA THR A 27 -59.30 0.92 -9.62
C THR A 27 -58.41 1.27 -10.81
N ASP A 28 -58.93 2.07 -11.73
CA ASP A 28 -58.19 2.51 -12.92
C ASP A 28 -56.81 3.02 -12.42
N PRO A 29 -55.69 2.44 -12.88
CA PRO A 29 -54.37 2.82 -12.38
C PRO A 29 -54.08 4.31 -12.57
N PHE A 30 -54.77 4.99 -13.50
CA PHE A 30 -54.69 6.44 -13.63
C PHE A 30 -55.42 7.18 -12.50
N ASP A 31 -56.61 6.75 -12.08
CA ASP A 31 -57.35 7.41 -10.99
C ASP A 31 -56.65 7.25 -9.63
N ALA A 32 -55.88 6.16 -9.46
CA ALA A 32 -55.01 5.99 -8.31
C ALA A 32 -53.90 7.07 -8.20
N LEU A 33 -53.62 7.83 -9.27
CA LEU A 33 -52.70 8.97 -9.21
C LEU A 33 -53.33 10.23 -8.60
N ARG A 34 -54.64 10.27 -8.36
CA ARG A 34 -55.28 11.42 -7.69
C ARG A 34 -54.83 11.56 -6.23
N SER A 35 -54.65 10.44 -5.54
CA SER A 35 -54.11 10.36 -4.18
C SER A 35 -53.05 9.26 -4.13
N TYR A 36 -51.81 9.62 -4.46
CA TYR A 36 -50.76 8.63 -4.71
C TYR A 36 -49.90 8.39 -3.48
N ASP A 37 -49.90 7.15 -3.01
CA ASP A 37 -49.01 6.68 -1.94
C ASP A 37 -47.63 6.29 -2.51
N LEU A 38 -46.59 6.97 -2.05
CA LEU A 38 -45.19 6.70 -2.43
C LEU A 38 -44.72 5.29 -2.03
N GLN A 39 -45.35 4.66 -1.03
CA GLN A 39 -45.01 3.30 -0.60
C GLN A 39 -45.64 2.23 -1.51
N ASN A 40 -46.72 2.55 -2.22
CA ASN A 40 -47.43 1.63 -3.11
C ASN A 40 -47.32 2.02 -4.59
N ARG A 41 -46.29 1.48 -5.26
CA ARG A 41 -45.98 1.80 -6.67
C ARG A 41 -46.75 0.96 -7.71
N SER A 42 -47.74 0.17 -7.30
CA SER A 42 -48.47 -0.75 -8.18
C SER A 42 -49.17 -0.06 -9.35
N ALA A 43 -49.79 1.10 -9.09
CA ALA A 43 -50.44 1.93 -10.12
C ALA A 43 -49.45 2.44 -11.17
N ILE A 44 -48.29 2.97 -10.73
CA ILE A 44 -47.24 3.45 -11.64
C ILE A 44 -46.68 2.30 -12.48
N HIS A 45 -46.37 1.15 -11.87
CA HIS A 45 -45.89 0.00 -12.63
C HIS A 45 -46.91 -0.48 -13.67
N ALA A 46 -48.21 -0.41 -13.36
CA ALA A 46 -49.25 -0.73 -14.33
C ALA A 46 -49.26 0.24 -15.52
N ILE A 47 -49.12 1.54 -15.28
CA ILE A 47 -49.05 2.56 -16.34
C ILE A 47 -47.77 2.41 -17.17
N GLU A 48 -46.61 2.19 -16.53
CA GLU A 48 -45.33 2.00 -17.22
C GLU A 48 -45.34 0.74 -18.09
N ARG A 49 -45.98 -0.34 -17.63
CA ARG A 49 -46.23 -1.52 -18.48
C ARG A 49 -47.09 -1.19 -19.69
N ARG A 50 -48.15 -0.38 -19.53
CA ARG A 50 -48.98 0.07 -20.67
C ARG A 50 -48.19 0.93 -21.65
N ILE A 51 -47.35 1.84 -21.16
CA ILE A 51 -46.45 2.65 -22.01
C ILE A 51 -45.48 1.74 -22.77
N THR A 52 -44.87 0.78 -22.08
CA THR A 52 -43.92 -0.17 -22.68
C THR A 52 -44.60 -1.04 -23.73
N ALA A 53 -45.81 -1.54 -23.43
CA ALA A 53 -46.61 -2.35 -24.35
C ALA A 53 -47.15 -1.55 -25.56
N ALA A 54 -47.40 -0.26 -25.40
CA ALA A 54 -47.72 0.63 -26.51
C ALA A 54 -46.51 0.84 -27.44
N ALA A 55 -45.29 0.71 -26.94
CA ALA A 55 -44.05 0.83 -27.71
C ALA A 55 -43.99 2.11 -28.57
N ARG A 56 -44.14 1.99 -29.91
CA ARG A 56 -44.17 3.11 -30.86
C ARG A 56 -45.56 3.39 -31.45
N ASP A 57 -46.61 2.75 -30.93
CA ASP A 57 -47.99 2.99 -31.35
C ASP A 57 -48.46 4.37 -30.87
N ALA A 58 -48.51 5.32 -31.80
CA ALA A 58 -48.87 6.70 -31.52
C ALA A 58 -50.29 6.86 -30.98
N GLN A 59 -51.23 6.00 -31.40
CA GLN A 59 -52.62 6.09 -30.95
C GLN A 59 -52.74 5.63 -29.49
N ARG A 60 -52.17 4.48 -29.15
CA ARG A 60 -52.17 3.98 -27.76
C ARG A 60 -51.44 4.91 -26.81
N LEU A 61 -50.33 5.51 -27.24
CA LEU A 61 -49.63 6.53 -26.45
C LEU A 61 -50.49 7.79 -26.26
N ALA A 62 -51.24 8.23 -27.28
CA ALA A 62 -52.14 9.36 -27.17
C ALA A 62 -53.33 9.09 -26.22
N GLU A 63 -53.82 7.85 -26.16
CA GLU A 63 -54.84 7.41 -25.19
C GLU A 63 -54.30 7.47 -23.75
N ILE A 64 -53.09 6.94 -23.52
CA ILE A 64 -52.41 7.00 -22.22
C ILE A 64 -52.13 8.47 -21.83
N GLU A 65 -51.65 9.29 -22.77
CA GLU A 65 -51.45 10.74 -22.57
C GLU A 65 -52.76 11.41 -22.14
N THR A 66 -53.87 11.11 -22.83
CA THR A 66 -55.19 11.67 -22.51
C THR A 66 -55.63 11.28 -21.08
N ALA A 67 -55.41 10.03 -20.68
CA ALA A 67 -55.74 9.56 -19.33
C ALA A 67 -54.90 10.25 -18.25
N LEU A 68 -53.59 10.47 -18.49
CA LEU A 68 -52.72 11.21 -17.59
C LEU A 68 -53.13 12.69 -17.48
N LEU A 69 -53.48 13.32 -18.60
CA LEU A 69 -53.93 14.72 -18.62
C LEU A 69 -55.27 14.93 -17.90
N ARG A 70 -56.15 13.93 -17.89
CA ARG A 70 -57.41 13.95 -17.15
C ARG A 70 -57.19 14.02 -15.64
N VAL A 71 -56.13 13.37 -15.13
CA VAL A 71 -55.86 13.26 -13.68
C VAL A 71 -54.98 14.40 -13.16
N LEU A 72 -54.14 14.97 -14.02
CA LEU A 72 -53.19 16.03 -13.67
C LEU A 72 -53.76 17.20 -12.84
N PRO A 73 -54.99 17.73 -13.07
CA PRO A 73 -55.52 18.86 -12.29
C PRO A 73 -55.87 18.51 -10.84
N ASP A 74 -56.29 17.26 -10.61
CA ASP A 74 -56.87 16.80 -9.34
C ASP A 74 -55.89 15.98 -8.50
N ALA A 75 -54.66 15.77 -8.99
CA ALA A 75 -53.65 14.98 -8.31
C ALA A 75 -53.03 15.71 -7.12
N ASP A 76 -52.82 14.99 -6.02
CA ASP A 76 -51.93 15.41 -4.95
C ASP A 76 -50.48 15.63 -5.45
N PHE A 77 -49.60 16.16 -4.62
CA PHE A 77 -48.25 16.49 -5.09
C PHE A 77 -47.47 15.26 -5.58
N ALA A 78 -47.60 14.11 -4.91
CA ALA A 78 -46.87 12.90 -5.27
C ALA A 78 -47.36 12.36 -6.62
N GLY A 79 -48.68 12.30 -6.80
CA GLY A 79 -49.34 11.92 -8.04
C GLY A 79 -49.05 12.91 -9.18
N LEU A 80 -49.05 14.22 -8.91
CA LEU A 80 -48.68 15.25 -9.88
C LEU A 80 -47.24 15.10 -10.34
N GLN A 81 -46.31 14.83 -9.43
CA GLN A 81 -44.90 14.62 -9.75
C GLN A 81 -44.72 13.41 -10.68
N GLU A 82 -45.35 12.28 -10.37
CA GLU A 82 -45.28 11.09 -11.21
C GLU A 82 -46.01 11.27 -12.54
N THR A 83 -47.17 11.94 -12.54
CA THR A 83 -47.92 12.28 -13.76
C THR A 83 -47.06 13.15 -14.68
N CYS A 84 -46.41 14.19 -14.15
CA CYS A 84 -45.47 15.03 -14.91
C CYS A 84 -44.30 14.20 -15.45
N ARG A 85 -43.73 13.28 -14.65
CA ARG A 85 -42.64 12.40 -15.11
C ARG A 85 -43.07 11.53 -16.29
N LEU A 86 -44.25 10.91 -16.21
CA LEU A 86 -44.81 10.06 -17.26
C LEU A 86 -45.15 10.88 -18.52
N LEU A 87 -45.76 12.06 -18.36
CA LEU A 87 -45.99 13.00 -19.47
C LEU A 87 -44.66 13.49 -20.08
N GLY A 88 -43.59 13.60 -19.31
CA GLY A 88 -42.25 13.87 -19.84
C GLY A 88 -41.64 12.71 -20.63
N LEU A 89 -42.21 11.51 -20.57
CA LEU A 89 -41.78 10.35 -21.36
C LEU A 89 -42.58 10.19 -22.66
N ILE A 90 -43.91 10.40 -22.60
CA ILE A 90 -44.81 10.12 -23.73
C ILE A 90 -45.54 11.36 -24.28
N GLY A 91 -45.44 12.49 -23.60
CA GLY A 91 -46.25 13.68 -23.89
C GLY A 91 -45.93 14.29 -25.25
N SER A 92 -46.99 14.79 -25.88
CA SER A 92 -46.98 15.49 -27.15
C SER A 92 -47.24 16.99 -26.95
N GLN A 93 -47.51 17.71 -28.04
CA GLN A 93 -47.98 19.09 -28.00
C GLN A 93 -49.22 19.26 -27.10
N ARG A 94 -50.07 18.24 -26.98
CA ARG A 94 -51.31 18.26 -26.16
C ARG A 94 -51.02 18.45 -24.68
N SER A 95 -49.91 17.90 -24.19
CA SER A 95 -49.48 18.05 -22.80
C SER A 95 -48.95 19.45 -22.46
N VAL A 96 -48.57 20.24 -23.46
CA VAL A 96 -47.85 21.50 -23.22
C VAL A 96 -48.71 22.52 -22.50
N ALA A 97 -49.95 22.76 -22.96
CA ALA A 97 -50.79 23.79 -22.36
C ALA A 97 -51.20 23.48 -20.91
N PRO A 98 -51.62 22.25 -20.55
CA PRO A 98 -51.86 21.88 -19.15
C PRO A 98 -50.62 22.03 -18.26
N LEU A 99 -49.45 21.55 -18.72
CA LEU A 99 -48.20 21.68 -17.97
C LEU A 99 -47.74 23.14 -17.85
N ALA A 100 -47.97 23.97 -18.86
CA ALA A 100 -47.62 25.38 -18.84
C ALA A 100 -48.36 26.14 -17.72
N ARG A 101 -49.63 25.82 -17.45
CA ARG A 101 -50.40 26.43 -16.35
C ARG A 101 -49.77 26.14 -14.98
N LEU A 102 -49.18 24.95 -14.81
CA LEU A 102 -48.50 24.57 -13.57
C LEU A 102 -47.19 25.35 -13.33
N LEU A 103 -46.60 25.96 -14.37
CA LEU A 103 -45.39 26.79 -14.21
C LEU A 103 -45.65 28.06 -13.39
N ASP A 104 -46.89 28.56 -13.41
CA ASP A 104 -47.29 29.75 -12.65
C ASP A 104 -47.64 29.43 -11.18
N SER A 105 -47.76 28.14 -10.84
CA SER A 105 -48.12 27.66 -9.49
C SER A 105 -46.97 27.79 -8.47
N ASP A 106 -47.10 27.11 -7.33
CA ASP A 106 -46.02 27.00 -6.33
C ASP A 106 -44.76 26.35 -6.94
N LEU A 107 -43.61 26.60 -6.31
CA LEU A 107 -42.31 26.18 -6.83
C LEU A 107 -42.19 24.66 -7.05
N ARG A 108 -42.87 23.84 -6.24
CA ARG A 108 -42.77 22.37 -6.36
C ARG A 108 -43.51 21.91 -7.60
N LYS A 109 -44.77 22.35 -7.79
CA LYS A 109 -45.57 22.03 -8.99
C LYS A 109 -44.93 22.60 -10.26
N ALA A 110 -44.43 23.83 -10.20
CA ALA A 110 -43.73 24.46 -11.32
C ALA A 110 -42.50 23.66 -11.74
N ASN A 111 -41.72 23.12 -10.80
CA ASN A 111 -40.57 22.29 -11.11
C ASN A 111 -40.95 20.95 -11.76
N ALA A 112 -41.97 20.27 -11.25
CA ALA A 112 -42.46 19.02 -11.83
C ALA A 112 -42.90 19.22 -13.29
N ALA A 113 -43.72 20.24 -13.54
CA ALA A 113 -44.19 20.56 -14.88
C ALA A 113 -43.07 21.02 -15.81
N ARG A 114 -42.12 21.80 -15.29
CA ARG A 114 -40.93 22.23 -16.03
C ARG A 114 -40.08 21.06 -16.50
N TYR A 115 -39.80 20.06 -15.65
CA TYR A 115 -39.04 18.88 -16.05
C TYR A 115 -39.77 18.04 -17.10
N ALA A 116 -41.10 17.98 -17.05
CA ALA A 116 -41.90 17.34 -18.11
C ALA A 116 -41.74 18.09 -19.45
N LEU A 117 -41.95 19.42 -19.44
CA LEU A 117 -41.79 20.28 -20.62
C LEU A 117 -40.35 20.27 -21.17
N GLU A 118 -39.34 20.08 -20.34
CA GLU A 118 -37.94 19.94 -20.77
C GLU A 118 -37.76 18.76 -21.74
N ARG A 119 -38.52 17.67 -21.55
CA ARG A 119 -38.38 16.41 -22.29
C ARG A 119 -39.33 16.26 -23.47
N ILE A 120 -40.50 16.92 -23.42
CA ILE A 120 -41.50 16.85 -24.49
C ILE A 120 -40.94 17.40 -25.80
N ASN A 121 -40.98 16.60 -26.87
CA ASN A 121 -40.45 16.99 -28.18
C ASN A 121 -41.45 17.83 -28.99
N ALA A 122 -41.84 18.99 -28.46
CA ALA A 122 -42.72 19.95 -29.12
C ALA A 122 -42.15 21.38 -29.04
N PRO A 123 -42.14 22.18 -30.12
CA PRO A 123 -41.64 23.56 -30.11
C PRO A 123 -42.43 24.47 -29.13
N GLU A 124 -43.70 24.16 -28.90
CA GLU A 124 -44.58 24.84 -27.94
C GLU A 124 -44.05 24.72 -26.51
N ALA A 125 -43.40 23.61 -26.15
CA ALA A 125 -42.81 23.45 -24.82
C ALA A 125 -41.68 24.48 -24.60
N SER A 126 -40.84 24.72 -25.60
CA SER A 126 -39.83 25.79 -25.56
C SER A 126 -40.49 27.17 -25.48
N ARG A 127 -41.58 27.41 -26.21
CA ARG A 127 -42.35 28.66 -26.13
C ARG A 127 -42.93 28.90 -24.73
N ALA A 128 -43.51 27.88 -24.11
CA ALA A 128 -44.04 27.94 -22.75
C ALA A 128 -42.94 28.25 -21.73
N LEU A 129 -41.77 27.60 -21.85
CA LEU A 129 -40.63 27.86 -20.98
C LEU A 129 -40.05 29.27 -21.17
N ARG A 130 -40.01 29.81 -22.40
CA ARG A 130 -39.61 31.21 -22.66
C ARG A 130 -40.56 32.21 -22.01
N LEU A 131 -41.86 31.93 -22.05
CA LEU A 131 -42.87 32.75 -21.39
C LEU A 131 -42.68 32.74 -19.86
N ALA A 132 -42.53 31.55 -19.28
CA ALA A 132 -42.28 31.38 -17.86
C ALA A 132 -40.99 32.09 -17.41
N ALA A 133 -39.89 31.97 -18.18
CA ALA A 133 -38.63 32.67 -17.91
C ALA A 133 -38.75 34.20 -18.00
N SER A 134 -39.74 34.73 -18.73
CA SER A 134 -39.96 36.17 -18.87
C SER A 134 -40.88 36.75 -17.79
N ARG A 135 -41.81 35.94 -17.25
CA ARG A 135 -42.84 36.38 -16.30
C ARG A 135 -42.52 36.08 -14.84
N SER A 136 -41.70 35.07 -14.58
CA SER A 136 -41.35 34.64 -13.22
C SER A 136 -40.08 35.32 -12.70
N THR A 137 -39.87 35.25 -11.39
CA THR A 137 -38.68 35.76 -10.68
C THR A 137 -38.05 34.67 -9.82
N GLY A 138 -36.82 34.90 -9.36
CA GLY A 138 -36.10 34.01 -8.44
C GLY A 138 -35.93 32.58 -8.97
N LEU A 139 -36.19 31.58 -8.13
CA LEU A 139 -35.96 30.17 -8.44
C LEU A 139 -36.81 29.64 -9.60
N LYS A 140 -38.05 30.13 -9.77
CA LYS A 140 -38.91 29.74 -10.90
C LYS A 140 -38.32 30.20 -12.23
N GLN A 141 -37.81 31.44 -12.26
CA GLN A 141 -37.15 31.99 -13.43
C GLN A 141 -35.87 31.24 -13.78
N ILE A 142 -35.02 31.00 -12.79
CA ILE A 142 -33.78 30.22 -12.93
C ILE A 142 -34.08 28.82 -13.48
N GLY A 143 -35.10 28.15 -12.95
CA GLY A 143 -35.54 26.84 -13.45
C GLY A 143 -35.89 26.90 -14.93
N ALA A 144 -36.77 27.82 -15.33
CA ALA A 144 -37.21 27.96 -16.72
C ALA A 144 -36.03 28.25 -17.67
N ILE A 145 -35.11 29.15 -17.28
CA ILE A 145 -33.86 29.45 -17.99
C ILE A 145 -33.01 28.19 -18.19
N ASN A 146 -32.81 27.42 -17.12
CA ASN A 146 -32.00 26.19 -17.19
C ASN A 146 -32.61 25.18 -18.18
N SER A 147 -33.93 25.07 -18.21
CA SER A 147 -34.66 24.13 -19.08
C SER A 147 -34.55 24.53 -20.56
N LEU A 148 -34.60 25.84 -20.85
CA LEU A 148 -34.32 26.36 -22.20
C LEU A 148 -32.90 26.00 -22.65
N GLY A 149 -31.93 26.05 -21.74
CA GLY A 149 -30.56 25.60 -21.97
C GLY A 149 -30.47 24.10 -22.28
N VAL A 150 -31.17 23.24 -21.52
CA VAL A 150 -31.18 21.79 -21.76
C VAL A 150 -31.81 21.45 -23.11
N ARG A 151 -32.94 22.09 -23.43
CA ARG A 151 -33.64 21.97 -24.72
C ARG A 151 -32.86 22.55 -25.90
N ARG A 152 -31.76 23.25 -25.62
CA ARG A 152 -30.92 23.97 -26.59
C ARG A 152 -31.70 24.94 -27.47
N ASP A 153 -32.71 25.61 -26.91
CA ASP A 153 -33.65 26.45 -27.67
C ASP A 153 -32.97 27.71 -28.26
N PRO A 154 -32.72 27.78 -29.60
CA PRO A 154 -32.02 28.92 -30.19
C PRO A 154 -32.82 30.22 -30.13
N GLN A 155 -34.16 30.12 -30.10
CA GLN A 155 -35.06 31.28 -30.03
C GLN A 155 -34.99 31.98 -28.66
N SER A 156 -34.43 31.33 -27.63
CA SER A 156 -34.25 31.95 -26.30
C SER A 156 -33.04 32.88 -26.22
N VAL A 157 -32.10 32.86 -27.18
CA VAL A 157 -30.83 33.62 -27.08
C VAL A 157 -31.05 35.11 -26.81
N SER A 158 -32.01 35.76 -27.50
CA SER A 158 -32.31 37.18 -27.28
C SER A 158 -32.87 37.47 -25.88
N LEU A 159 -33.69 36.55 -25.33
CA LEU A 159 -34.18 36.65 -23.95
C LEU A 159 -33.02 36.50 -22.96
N LEU A 160 -32.20 35.47 -23.13
CA LEU A 160 -31.05 35.19 -22.25
C LEU A 160 -30.03 36.32 -22.27
N LYS A 161 -29.77 36.95 -23.43
CA LYS A 161 -28.93 38.13 -23.56
C LYS A 161 -29.41 39.28 -22.67
N ARG A 162 -30.73 39.54 -22.61
CA ARG A 162 -31.28 40.56 -21.71
C ARG A 162 -31.09 40.19 -20.24
N LEU A 163 -31.27 38.92 -19.90
CA LEU A 163 -31.14 38.39 -18.54
C LEU A 163 -29.70 38.42 -18.00
N LEU A 164 -28.69 38.62 -18.85
CA LEU A 164 -27.33 38.93 -18.41
C LEU A 164 -27.23 40.24 -17.62
N ARG A 165 -28.22 41.14 -17.76
CA ARG A 165 -28.31 42.41 -17.01
C ARG A 165 -29.27 42.34 -15.82
N ALA A 166 -29.77 41.15 -15.47
CA ALA A 166 -30.65 40.98 -14.33
C ALA A 166 -29.95 41.38 -13.03
N ARG A 167 -30.70 41.97 -12.07
CA ARG A 167 -30.16 42.31 -10.74
C ARG A 167 -29.74 41.07 -9.96
N ASP A 168 -30.53 40.00 -10.08
CA ASP A 168 -30.26 38.71 -9.44
C ASP A 168 -29.05 38.00 -10.09
N ALA A 169 -28.04 37.69 -9.28
CA ALA A 169 -26.81 37.03 -9.74
C ALA A 169 -27.03 35.58 -10.18
N GLY A 170 -27.96 34.86 -9.54
CA GLY A 170 -28.35 33.50 -9.91
C GLY A 170 -29.01 33.45 -11.29
N VAL A 171 -29.85 34.44 -11.60
CA VAL A 171 -30.47 34.61 -12.93
C VAL A 171 -29.42 34.88 -14.01
N ARG A 172 -28.48 35.80 -13.76
CA ARG A 172 -27.36 36.07 -14.69
C ARG A 172 -26.55 34.81 -14.96
N ALA A 173 -26.14 34.10 -13.91
CA ALA A 173 -25.34 32.89 -14.01
C ALA A 173 -26.11 31.76 -14.74
N ALA A 174 -27.41 31.60 -14.48
CA ALA A 174 -28.26 30.65 -15.19
C ALA A 174 -28.35 31.00 -16.69
N ALA A 175 -28.49 32.28 -17.03
CA ALA A 175 -28.53 32.72 -18.42
C ALA A 175 -27.21 32.43 -19.17
N ILE A 176 -26.06 32.69 -18.53
CA ILE A 176 -24.73 32.35 -19.08
C ILE A 176 -24.61 30.84 -19.35
N ARG A 177 -24.96 30.00 -18.36
CA ARG A 177 -24.91 28.54 -18.52
C ARG A 177 -25.88 28.04 -19.58
N ALA A 178 -27.08 28.61 -19.66
CA ALA A 178 -28.07 28.26 -20.68
C ALA A 178 -27.57 28.59 -22.08
N LEU A 179 -27.00 29.78 -22.30
CA LEU A 179 -26.34 30.15 -23.57
C LEU A 179 -25.25 29.15 -23.95
N GLY A 180 -24.42 28.74 -22.99
CA GLY A 180 -23.39 27.72 -23.21
C GLY A 180 -23.94 26.37 -23.65
N ARG A 181 -25.07 25.94 -23.06
CA ARG A 181 -25.75 24.68 -23.40
C ARG A 181 -26.52 24.72 -24.71
N ILE A 182 -27.04 25.89 -25.11
CA ILE A 182 -27.69 26.10 -26.40
C ILE A 182 -26.73 25.83 -27.54
N GLY A 183 -25.46 26.24 -27.41
CA GLY A 183 -24.42 25.75 -28.31
C GLY A 183 -24.51 26.28 -29.75
N THR A 184 -25.15 27.43 -29.99
CA THR A 184 -25.25 28.03 -31.33
C THR A 184 -24.27 29.19 -31.52
N ARG A 185 -23.98 29.57 -32.78
CA ARG A 185 -23.16 30.76 -33.08
C ARG A 185 -23.70 32.04 -32.46
N SER A 186 -25.03 32.18 -32.43
CA SER A 186 -25.71 33.32 -31.81
C SER A 186 -25.54 33.33 -30.29
N ALA A 187 -25.59 32.16 -29.64
CA ALA A 187 -25.28 32.08 -28.21
C ALA A 187 -23.80 32.40 -27.92
N LEU A 188 -22.89 31.91 -28.77
CA LEU A 188 -21.46 32.19 -28.67
C LEU A 188 -21.15 33.69 -28.82
N SER A 189 -21.78 34.39 -29.76
CA SER A 189 -21.56 35.84 -29.95
C SER A 189 -22.01 36.66 -28.75
N VAL A 190 -23.02 36.19 -28.02
CA VAL A 190 -23.46 36.80 -26.74
C VAL A 190 -22.45 36.53 -25.62
N LEU A 191 -21.83 35.35 -25.59
CA LEU A 191 -20.84 34.97 -24.56
C LEU A 191 -19.45 35.58 -24.81
N ALA A 192 -19.08 35.83 -26.07
CA ALA A 192 -17.76 36.28 -26.48
C ALA A 192 -17.24 37.56 -25.78
N PRO A 193 -18.04 38.64 -25.59
CA PRO A 193 -17.59 39.86 -24.94
C PRO A 193 -17.50 39.76 -23.41
N LEU A 194 -18.00 38.67 -22.79
CA LEU A 194 -17.97 38.50 -21.35
C LEU A 194 -16.56 38.11 -20.85
N SER A 195 -16.26 38.50 -19.61
CA SER A 195 -14.95 38.27 -18.98
C SER A 195 -14.63 36.77 -18.88
N SER A 196 -13.55 36.35 -19.53
CA SER A 196 -13.07 34.95 -19.50
C SER A 196 -12.41 34.55 -18.17
N ARG A 197 -12.36 35.47 -17.19
CA ARG A 197 -11.92 35.18 -15.81
C ARG A 197 -13.05 34.60 -14.95
N GLU A 198 -14.30 34.90 -15.29
CA GLU A 198 -15.46 34.40 -14.56
C GLU A 198 -15.72 32.92 -14.89
N ARG A 199 -15.92 32.11 -13.85
CA ARG A 199 -16.07 30.64 -13.98
C ARG A 199 -17.20 30.24 -14.91
N ASP A 200 -18.40 30.77 -14.69
CA ASP A 200 -19.57 30.45 -15.51
C ASP A 200 -19.36 30.83 -16.98
N VAL A 201 -18.67 31.95 -17.25
CA VAL A 201 -18.45 32.45 -18.62
C VAL A 201 -17.52 31.54 -19.41
N TRP A 202 -16.32 31.24 -18.90
CA TRP A 202 -15.39 30.41 -19.67
C TRP A 202 -15.89 28.97 -19.79
N GLN A 203 -16.60 28.44 -18.79
CA GLN A 203 -17.25 27.12 -18.89
C GLN A 203 -18.34 27.12 -19.97
N ALA A 204 -19.19 28.16 -20.02
CA ALA A 204 -20.21 28.30 -21.04
C ALA A 204 -19.61 28.43 -22.45
N ARG A 205 -18.53 29.21 -22.61
CA ARG A 205 -17.82 29.35 -23.89
C ARG A 205 -17.22 28.03 -24.37
N ILE A 206 -16.52 27.31 -23.48
CA ILE A 206 -15.95 25.98 -23.79
C ILE A 206 -17.07 25.02 -24.19
N ARG A 207 -18.15 24.96 -23.40
CA ARG A 207 -19.29 24.07 -23.71
C ARG A 207 -19.93 24.40 -25.05
N CYS A 208 -20.14 25.68 -25.33
CA CYS A 208 -20.72 26.15 -26.58
C CYS A 208 -19.84 25.75 -27.77
N ALA A 209 -18.52 26.00 -27.68
CA ALA A 209 -17.55 25.63 -28.70
C ALA A 209 -17.46 24.10 -28.91
N GLN A 210 -17.51 23.32 -27.83
CA GLN A 210 -17.52 21.84 -27.92
C GLN A 210 -18.76 21.32 -28.65
N LEU A 211 -19.95 21.91 -28.42
CA LEU A 211 -21.17 21.54 -29.12
C LEU A 211 -21.08 21.91 -30.61
N LEU A 212 -20.64 23.13 -30.92
CA LEU A 212 -20.41 23.56 -32.31
C LEU A 212 -19.43 22.64 -33.04
N ALA A 213 -18.33 22.22 -32.39
CA ALA A 213 -17.38 21.28 -32.97
C ALA A 213 -18.01 19.91 -33.26
N ARG A 214 -18.85 19.38 -32.37
CA ARG A 214 -19.60 18.12 -32.58
C ARG A 214 -20.60 18.21 -33.73
N GLU A 215 -21.11 19.40 -34.01
CA GLU A 215 -21.98 19.70 -35.15
C GLU A 215 -21.18 20.00 -36.44
N GLY A 216 -19.90 19.67 -36.48
CA GLY A 216 -19.04 19.85 -37.67
C GLY A 216 -18.48 21.26 -37.84
N GLN A 217 -18.70 22.16 -36.89
CA GLN A 217 -18.26 23.57 -36.97
C GLN A 217 -16.93 23.80 -36.24
N ALA A 218 -15.95 22.92 -36.44
CA ALA A 218 -14.64 23.01 -35.78
C ALA A 218 -13.92 24.34 -36.08
N GLY A 219 -14.07 24.89 -37.30
CA GLY A 219 -13.51 26.20 -37.67
C GLY A 219 -14.01 27.37 -36.83
N VAL A 220 -15.20 27.26 -36.22
CA VAL A 220 -15.72 28.27 -35.27
C VAL A 220 -15.24 27.98 -33.84
N ALA A 221 -15.14 26.70 -33.48
CA ALA A 221 -14.75 26.28 -32.13
C ALA A 221 -13.26 26.53 -31.82
N ILE A 222 -12.37 26.27 -32.78
CA ILE A 222 -10.92 26.39 -32.60
C ILE A 222 -10.50 27.82 -32.17
N PRO A 223 -10.97 28.91 -32.82
CA PRO A 223 -10.66 30.27 -32.39
C PRO A 223 -11.11 30.57 -30.94
N VAL A 224 -12.23 29.99 -30.50
CA VAL A 224 -12.72 30.17 -29.12
C VAL A 224 -11.77 29.53 -28.13
N PHE A 225 -11.34 28.29 -28.37
CA PHE A 225 -10.37 27.63 -27.50
C PHE A 225 -9.01 28.34 -27.54
N ALA A 226 -8.53 28.76 -28.72
CA ALA A 226 -7.28 29.49 -28.87
C ALA A 226 -7.26 30.79 -28.05
N ALA A 227 -8.38 31.54 -28.03
CA ALA A 227 -8.54 32.73 -27.20
C ALA A 227 -8.51 32.41 -25.69
N LEU A 228 -9.08 31.27 -25.29
CA LEU A 228 -9.16 30.85 -23.88
C LEU A 228 -7.87 30.19 -23.35
N VAL A 229 -6.87 29.90 -24.20
CA VAL A 229 -5.54 29.48 -23.73
C VAL A 229 -4.63 30.67 -23.37
N GLN A 230 -4.98 31.86 -23.84
CA GLN A 230 -4.20 33.07 -23.58
C GLN A 230 -4.19 33.47 -22.09
N PRO A 231 -3.18 34.24 -21.64
CA PRO A 231 -3.05 34.67 -20.23
C PRO A 231 -4.24 35.47 -19.67
N ALA A 232 -5.05 36.07 -20.55
CA ALA A 232 -6.25 36.81 -20.15
C ALA A 232 -7.34 35.92 -19.50
N ALA A 233 -7.35 34.62 -19.81
CA ALA A 233 -8.32 33.67 -19.28
C ALA A 233 -7.87 33.04 -17.95
N ALA A 234 -8.83 32.52 -17.17
CA ALA A 234 -8.51 31.82 -15.93
C ALA A 234 -7.62 30.57 -16.16
N PRO A 235 -6.70 30.21 -15.25
CA PRO A 235 -5.81 29.04 -15.40
C PRO A 235 -6.53 27.75 -15.79
N ALA A 236 -7.67 27.44 -15.16
CA ALA A 236 -8.46 26.26 -15.47
C ALA A 236 -9.06 26.29 -16.90
N ALA A 237 -9.46 27.47 -17.38
CA ALA A 237 -9.96 27.65 -18.75
C ALA A 237 -8.86 27.36 -19.78
N ARG A 238 -7.62 27.76 -19.47
CA ARG A 238 -6.47 27.57 -20.35
C ARG A 238 -6.14 26.11 -20.54
N VAL A 239 -6.07 25.32 -19.45
CA VAL A 239 -5.81 23.88 -19.54
C VAL A 239 -6.95 23.15 -20.26
N ALA A 240 -8.21 23.48 -19.93
CA ALA A 240 -9.36 22.86 -20.58
C ALA A 240 -9.42 23.16 -22.09
N SER A 241 -9.10 24.40 -22.47
CA SER A 241 -9.07 24.81 -23.88
C SER A 241 -7.88 24.22 -24.63
N LEU A 242 -6.72 24.09 -23.99
CA LEU A 242 -5.55 23.40 -24.57
C LEU A 242 -5.88 21.95 -24.89
N LYS A 243 -6.56 21.25 -23.97
CA LYS A 243 -7.05 19.88 -24.21
C LYS A 243 -8.02 19.82 -25.40
N ALA A 244 -8.96 20.76 -25.49
CA ALA A 244 -9.91 20.81 -26.60
C ALA A 244 -9.20 21.07 -27.96
N LEU A 245 -8.18 21.93 -27.99
CA LEU A 245 -7.37 22.13 -29.20
C LEU A 245 -6.63 20.86 -29.63
N ALA A 246 -6.12 20.08 -28.67
CA ALA A 246 -5.48 18.80 -28.93
C ALA A 246 -6.47 17.79 -29.52
N GLU A 247 -7.67 17.66 -28.93
CA GLU A 247 -8.72 16.74 -29.38
C GLU A 247 -9.23 17.08 -30.79
N LEU A 248 -9.24 18.37 -31.15
CA LEU A 248 -9.63 18.85 -32.48
C LEU A 248 -8.47 18.89 -33.48
N HIS A 249 -7.27 18.43 -33.11
CA HIS A 249 -6.07 18.46 -33.96
C HIS A 249 -5.82 19.86 -34.55
N ALA A 250 -6.03 20.90 -33.73
CA ALA A 250 -5.92 22.27 -34.20
C ALA A 250 -4.46 22.58 -34.63
N PRO A 251 -4.21 23.20 -35.80
CA PRO A 251 -2.85 23.49 -36.29
C PRO A 251 -1.99 24.30 -35.31
N ALA A 252 -2.61 25.20 -34.54
CA ALA A 252 -1.93 26.02 -33.55
C ALA A 252 -1.57 25.28 -32.25
N PHE A 253 -2.08 24.06 -32.02
CA PHE A 253 -1.94 23.32 -30.76
C PHE A 253 -0.47 23.20 -30.34
N ALA A 254 0.42 22.80 -31.24
CA ALA A 254 1.83 22.57 -30.91
C ALA A 254 2.54 23.84 -30.43
N ALA A 255 2.27 24.99 -31.06
CA ALA A 255 2.83 26.28 -30.62
C ALA A 255 2.26 26.70 -29.25
N VAL A 256 0.94 26.60 -29.08
CA VAL A 256 0.25 26.98 -27.85
C VAL A 256 0.64 26.09 -26.67
N ALA A 257 0.83 24.79 -26.91
CA ALA A 257 1.25 23.82 -25.91
C ALA A 257 2.65 24.15 -25.34
N LEU A 258 3.61 24.52 -26.20
CA LEU A 258 4.94 24.92 -25.74
C LEU A 258 4.93 26.17 -24.88
N THR A 259 4.12 27.17 -25.23
CA THR A 259 3.94 28.36 -24.39
C THR A 259 3.30 27.98 -23.05
N ALA A 260 2.31 27.10 -23.06
CA ALA A 260 1.64 26.65 -21.83
C ALA A 260 2.56 25.82 -20.93
N LEU A 261 3.48 25.01 -21.48
CA LEU A 261 4.51 24.29 -20.73
C LEU A 261 5.49 25.22 -20.00
N ALA A 262 5.71 26.42 -20.52
CA ALA A 262 6.58 27.43 -19.90
C ALA A 262 5.81 28.42 -19.00
N ASP A 263 4.54 28.16 -18.72
CA ASP A 263 3.71 29.12 -17.98
C ASP A 263 4.15 29.29 -16.52
N ARG A 264 3.99 30.51 -16.01
CA ARG A 264 4.28 30.84 -14.60
C ARG A 264 3.30 30.21 -13.62
N ASN A 265 2.08 29.90 -14.06
CA ASN A 265 1.07 29.26 -13.23
C ASN A 265 1.26 27.74 -13.20
N SER A 266 1.42 27.18 -12.00
CA SER A 266 1.72 25.75 -11.80
C SER A 266 0.65 24.81 -12.33
N LEU A 267 -0.63 25.21 -12.21
CA LEU A 267 -1.75 24.45 -12.75
C LEU A 267 -1.67 24.36 -14.27
N VAL A 268 -1.23 25.44 -14.93
CA VAL A 268 -1.22 25.46 -16.39
C VAL A 268 -0.04 24.71 -16.96
N HIS A 269 1.16 24.90 -16.44
CA HIS A 269 2.31 24.17 -16.97
C HIS A 269 2.23 22.66 -16.71
N SER A 270 1.65 22.24 -15.58
CA SER A 270 1.48 20.82 -15.25
C SER A 270 0.35 20.21 -16.06
N GLY A 271 -0.74 20.96 -16.24
CA GLY A 271 -1.85 20.57 -17.12
C GLY A 271 -1.41 20.45 -18.57
N ALA A 272 -0.57 21.37 -19.05
CA ALA A 272 0.01 21.33 -20.39
C ALA A 272 0.92 20.12 -20.57
N ALA A 273 1.78 19.81 -19.60
CA ALA A 273 2.63 18.61 -19.61
C ALA A 273 1.80 17.34 -19.78
N ARG A 274 0.69 17.21 -19.04
CA ARG A 274 -0.23 16.07 -19.18
C ARG A 274 -0.85 16.01 -20.57
N VAL A 275 -1.38 17.13 -21.09
CA VAL A 275 -2.00 17.17 -22.42
C VAL A 275 -0.99 16.80 -23.51
N VAL A 276 0.24 17.30 -23.41
CA VAL A 276 1.33 16.98 -24.34
C VAL A 276 1.73 15.51 -24.28
N THR A 277 1.85 14.91 -23.09
CA THR A 277 2.14 13.46 -22.99
C THR A 277 1.01 12.58 -23.51
N ASP A 278 -0.24 13.06 -23.39
CA ASP A 278 -1.43 12.28 -23.75
C ASP A 278 -1.77 12.37 -25.25
N ARG A 279 -1.50 13.53 -25.87
CA ARG A 279 -2.00 13.89 -27.21
C ARG A 279 -0.92 14.46 -28.14
N GLY A 280 0.31 14.61 -27.67
CA GLY A 280 1.40 15.15 -28.48
C GLY A 280 1.80 14.20 -29.60
N ASP A 281 2.00 14.77 -30.79
CA ASP A 281 2.60 14.05 -31.91
C ASP A 281 4.14 14.02 -31.80
N ALA A 282 4.80 13.32 -32.74
CA ALA A 282 6.24 13.21 -32.76
C ALA A 282 6.93 14.58 -32.96
N SER A 283 6.34 15.46 -33.77
CA SER A 283 6.87 16.81 -34.06
C SER A 283 6.88 17.71 -32.82
N LEU A 284 5.75 17.79 -32.11
CA LEU A 284 5.62 18.49 -30.85
C LEU A 284 6.57 17.90 -29.81
N THR A 285 6.62 16.58 -29.69
CA THR A 285 7.52 15.92 -28.74
C THR A 285 8.98 16.28 -28.99
N GLN A 286 9.42 16.32 -30.25
CA GLN A 286 10.78 16.75 -30.59
C GLN A 286 11.04 18.21 -30.22
N ARG A 287 10.05 19.09 -30.39
CA ARG A 287 10.14 20.49 -29.92
C ARG A 287 10.22 20.58 -28.40
N VAL A 288 9.48 19.73 -27.68
CA VAL A 288 9.52 19.63 -26.21
C VAL A 288 10.89 19.14 -25.75
N PHE A 289 11.49 18.15 -26.41
CA PHE A 289 12.85 17.70 -26.09
C PHE A 289 13.87 18.84 -26.20
N ARG A 290 13.81 19.64 -27.28
CA ARG A 290 14.71 20.81 -27.45
C ARG A 290 14.48 21.91 -26.43
N ALA A 291 13.26 22.04 -25.91
CA ALA A 291 12.91 23.06 -24.92
C ALA A 291 13.03 22.57 -23.47
N PHE A 292 13.26 21.27 -23.25
CA PHE A 292 13.05 20.59 -21.96
C PHE A 292 13.76 21.28 -20.80
N ASP A 293 15.05 21.61 -20.95
CA ASP A 293 15.85 22.21 -19.88
C ASP A 293 15.41 23.62 -19.49
N ARG A 294 14.69 24.31 -20.36
CA ARG A 294 14.14 25.65 -20.11
C ARG A 294 12.76 25.60 -19.45
N LEU A 295 12.15 24.42 -19.36
CA LEU A 295 10.82 24.26 -18.76
C LEU A 295 10.89 24.28 -17.22
N PRO A 296 9.82 24.76 -16.56
CA PRO A 296 9.66 24.64 -15.11
C PRO A 296 9.89 23.20 -14.62
N ALA A 297 10.47 23.03 -13.43
CA ALA A 297 10.81 21.72 -12.87
C ALA A 297 9.59 20.78 -12.80
N ASP A 298 8.43 21.29 -12.38
CA ASP A 298 7.19 20.51 -12.32
C ASP A 298 6.74 20.00 -13.70
N SER A 299 6.90 20.82 -14.75
CA SER A 299 6.57 20.40 -16.12
C SER A 299 7.51 19.31 -16.60
N ARG A 300 8.82 19.47 -16.36
CA ARG A 300 9.82 18.43 -16.67
C ARG A 300 9.48 17.10 -15.99
N ARG A 301 9.13 17.15 -14.70
CA ARG A 301 8.73 15.97 -13.93
C ARG A 301 7.49 15.29 -14.52
N VAL A 302 6.41 16.04 -14.77
CA VAL A 302 5.16 15.49 -15.32
C VAL A 302 5.36 14.93 -16.72
N LEU A 303 6.20 15.57 -17.55
CA LEU A 303 6.59 15.04 -18.86
C LEU A 303 7.31 13.69 -18.73
N LEU A 304 8.34 13.60 -17.88
CA LEU A 304 9.08 12.36 -17.62
C LEU A 304 8.16 11.24 -17.14
N GLU A 305 7.29 11.51 -16.17
CA GLU A 305 6.30 10.55 -15.66
C GLU A 305 5.32 10.10 -16.75
N GLY A 306 4.75 11.06 -17.50
CA GLY A 306 3.78 10.75 -18.55
C GLY A 306 4.39 9.95 -19.72
N TRP A 307 5.66 10.15 -20.05
CA TRP A 307 6.39 9.31 -21.00
C TRP A 307 6.72 7.94 -20.42
N ALA A 308 7.07 7.86 -19.13
CA ALA A 308 7.37 6.62 -18.43
C ALA A 308 6.14 5.70 -18.38
N ASP A 309 4.96 6.24 -18.03
CA ASP A 309 3.69 5.49 -17.96
C ASP A 309 3.29 4.92 -19.32
N ARG A 310 3.65 5.63 -20.41
CA ARG A 310 3.42 5.22 -21.79
C ARG A 310 4.55 4.39 -22.40
N ARG A 311 5.66 4.21 -21.68
CA ARG A 311 6.89 3.57 -22.16
C ARG A 311 7.38 4.18 -23.48
N TYR A 312 7.30 5.50 -23.59
CA TYR A 312 7.62 6.22 -24.82
C TYR A 312 9.13 6.20 -25.10
N GLN A 313 9.54 5.28 -25.99
CA GLN A 313 10.95 4.96 -26.24
C GLN A 313 11.85 6.17 -26.52
N PRO A 314 11.47 7.15 -27.37
CA PRO A 314 12.34 8.28 -27.69
C PRO A 314 12.73 9.16 -26.49
N ALA A 315 12.00 9.09 -25.36
CA ALA A 315 12.33 9.87 -24.17
C ALA A 315 13.44 9.27 -23.29
N ALA A 316 13.91 8.05 -23.54
CA ALA A 316 14.87 7.41 -22.64
C ALA A 316 16.23 8.13 -22.57
N GLU A 317 16.76 8.61 -23.70
CA GLU A 317 18.06 9.31 -23.74
C GLU A 317 18.00 10.65 -22.99
N LEU A 318 16.89 11.37 -23.14
CA LEU A 318 16.64 12.59 -22.38
C LEU A 318 16.52 12.28 -20.88
N ALA A 319 15.81 11.21 -20.53
CA ALA A 319 15.60 10.80 -19.16
C ALA A 319 16.91 10.36 -18.47
N ILE A 320 17.76 9.57 -19.13
CA ILE A 320 19.03 9.14 -18.54
C ILE A 320 20.01 10.32 -18.41
N THR A 321 20.02 11.25 -19.37
CA THR A 321 20.81 12.48 -19.27
C THR A 321 20.35 13.32 -18.08
N THR A 322 19.03 13.49 -17.94
CA THR A 322 18.44 14.21 -16.79
C THR A 322 18.72 13.51 -15.46
N ALA A 323 18.80 12.18 -15.44
CA ALA A 323 19.16 11.43 -14.24
C ALA A 323 20.63 11.67 -13.82
N ARG A 324 21.54 11.87 -14.78
CA ARG A 324 22.97 12.11 -14.55
C ARG A 324 23.29 13.55 -14.15
N THR A 325 22.71 14.53 -14.85
CA THR A 325 23.11 15.94 -14.73
C THR A 325 22.00 16.86 -14.20
N GLY A 326 20.79 16.34 -14.07
CA GLY A 326 19.64 17.11 -13.61
C GLY A 326 19.66 17.41 -12.11
N PRO A 327 18.82 18.36 -11.66
CA PRO A 327 18.71 18.71 -10.25
C PRO A 327 18.20 17.52 -9.42
N PRO A 328 18.58 17.39 -8.12
CA PRO A 328 18.20 16.25 -7.27
C PRO A 328 16.69 15.95 -7.26
N ALA A 329 15.86 17.00 -7.31
CA ALA A 329 14.39 16.87 -7.35
C ALA A 329 13.85 16.13 -8.58
N LEU A 330 14.60 16.09 -9.70
CA LEU A 330 14.21 15.42 -10.94
C LEU A 330 14.88 14.06 -11.13
N GLN A 331 16.02 13.80 -10.49
CA GLN A 331 16.84 12.60 -10.73
C GLN A 331 16.03 11.32 -10.53
N ALA A 332 15.24 11.20 -9.45
CA ALA A 332 14.44 10.01 -9.20
C ALA A 332 13.33 9.77 -10.27
N ALA A 333 12.68 10.84 -10.73
CA ALA A 333 11.69 10.75 -11.81
C ALA A 333 12.36 10.39 -13.14
N ALA A 334 13.54 10.96 -13.40
CA ALA A 334 14.34 10.73 -14.59
C ALA A 334 14.87 9.28 -14.66
N VAL A 335 15.38 8.72 -13.54
CA VAL A 335 15.79 7.31 -13.44
C VAL A 335 14.64 6.37 -13.78
N ARG A 336 13.46 6.59 -13.18
CA ARG A 336 12.26 5.78 -13.46
C ARG A 336 11.79 5.90 -14.91
N ALA A 337 11.84 7.11 -15.47
CA ALA A 337 11.51 7.34 -16.86
C ALA A 337 12.51 6.66 -17.80
N ALA A 338 13.82 6.73 -17.52
CA ALA A 338 14.86 6.04 -18.27
C ALA A 338 14.63 4.53 -18.27
N ALA A 339 14.37 3.92 -17.10
CA ALA A 339 14.08 2.50 -17.00
C ALA A 339 12.84 2.08 -17.82
N ARG A 340 11.71 2.79 -17.68
CA ARG A 340 10.45 2.43 -18.35
C ARG A 340 10.43 2.73 -19.85
N CYS A 341 11.06 3.82 -20.29
CA CYS A 341 11.18 4.17 -21.71
C CYS A 341 12.31 3.39 -22.39
N GLY A 342 13.30 2.99 -21.62
CA GLY A 342 14.54 2.33 -22.04
C GLY A 342 14.44 0.82 -22.20
N GLY A 343 13.83 0.15 -21.23
CA GLY A 343 13.95 -1.30 -21.12
C GLY A 343 15.42 -1.74 -21.15
N ALA A 344 15.72 -2.79 -21.90
CA ALA A 344 17.03 -3.44 -21.92
C ALA A 344 18.21 -2.50 -22.29
N ARG A 345 18.02 -1.49 -23.16
CA ARG A 345 19.14 -0.59 -23.53
C ARG A 345 19.60 0.31 -22.39
N MET A 346 18.76 0.53 -21.38
CA MET A 346 19.10 1.39 -20.24
C MET A 346 19.71 0.61 -19.07
N THR A 347 19.94 -0.70 -19.17
CA THR A 347 20.55 -1.47 -18.07
C THR A 347 21.93 -0.98 -17.71
N LEU A 348 22.83 -0.81 -18.68
CA LEU A 348 24.19 -0.35 -18.42
C LEU A 348 24.21 1.10 -17.86
N PRO A 349 23.54 2.08 -18.49
CA PRO A 349 23.49 3.44 -17.94
C PRO A 349 22.90 3.54 -16.52
N LEU A 350 21.88 2.74 -16.21
CA LEU A 350 21.30 2.67 -14.86
C LEU A 350 22.26 2.00 -13.88
N ALA A 351 23.03 1.00 -14.31
CA ALA A 351 24.01 0.33 -13.47
C ALA A 351 25.19 1.23 -13.13
N GLU A 352 25.65 2.05 -14.09
CA GLU A 352 26.64 3.09 -13.84
C GLU A 352 26.14 4.12 -12.81
N LEU A 353 24.88 4.54 -12.90
CA LEU A 353 24.28 5.44 -11.91
C LEU A 353 24.21 4.80 -10.52
N ALA A 354 23.76 3.54 -10.44
CA ALA A 354 23.68 2.81 -9.18
C ALA A 354 25.07 2.61 -8.54
N ALA A 355 26.08 2.29 -9.35
CA ALA A 355 27.46 2.12 -8.89
C ALA A 355 28.06 3.41 -8.32
N ASN A 356 27.57 4.58 -8.79
CA ASN A 356 27.94 5.89 -8.28
C ASN A 356 27.07 6.36 -7.09
N GLY A 357 26.27 5.46 -6.48
CA GLY A 357 25.50 5.72 -5.26
C GLY A 357 24.04 6.12 -5.47
N ALA A 358 23.51 6.10 -6.71
CA ALA A 358 22.11 6.39 -6.96
C ALA A 358 21.21 5.19 -6.61
N GLY A 359 20.77 5.07 -5.35
CA GLY A 359 19.93 3.95 -4.89
C GLY A 359 18.65 3.74 -5.71
N VAL A 360 18.02 4.81 -6.21
CA VAL A 360 16.82 4.70 -7.09
C VAL A 360 17.13 3.96 -8.39
N ALA A 361 18.37 4.02 -8.89
CA ALA A 361 18.78 3.30 -10.08
C ALA A 361 18.93 1.79 -9.83
N GLN A 362 19.32 1.40 -8.61
CA GLN A 362 19.33 0.00 -8.16
C GLN A 362 17.91 -0.59 -8.21
N ASP A 363 16.93 0.10 -7.62
CA ASP A 363 15.52 -0.33 -7.61
C ASP A 363 14.94 -0.38 -9.02
N ALA A 364 15.31 0.58 -9.87
CA ALA A 364 14.88 0.65 -11.26
C ALA A 364 15.42 -0.51 -12.10
N LEU A 365 16.64 -0.99 -11.82
CA LEU A 365 17.22 -2.18 -12.45
C LEU A 365 16.53 -3.46 -12.01
N ALA A 366 16.28 -3.62 -10.70
CA ALA A 366 15.58 -4.77 -10.14
C ALA A 366 14.20 -4.95 -10.79
N THR A 367 13.44 -3.84 -10.89
CA THR A 367 12.07 -3.82 -11.44
C THR A 367 11.99 -3.66 -12.97
N LEU A 368 13.14 -3.58 -13.65
CA LEU A 368 13.19 -3.34 -15.09
C LEU A 368 12.46 -4.45 -15.86
N SER A 369 11.53 -4.03 -16.71
CA SER A 369 10.65 -4.94 -17.45
C SER A 369 10.66 -4.60 -18.94
N GLY A 370 10.73 -5.63 -19.78
CA GLY A 370 10.71 -5.48 -21.23
C GLY A 370 11.46 -6.61 -21.94
N PRO A 371 11.30 -6.75 -23.26
CA PRO A 371 12.03 -7.74 -24.05
C PRO A 371 13.54 -7.59 -23.83
N GLY A 372 14.22 -8.71 -23.49
CA GLY A 372 15.67 -8.73 -23.28
C GLY A 372 16.17 -8.12 -21.97
N ALA A 373 15.32 -7.54 -21.11
CA ALA A 373 15.76 -6.88 -19.88
C ALA A 373 16.47 -7.86 -18.91
N ALA A 374 15.92 -9.06 -18.74
CA ALA A 374 16.53 -10.08 -17.86
C ALA A 374 17.92 -10.51 -18.36
N ALA A 375 18.07 -10.76 -19.67
CA ALA A 375 19.35 -11.11 -20.28
C ALA A 375 20.36 -9.96 -20.17
N ALA A 376 19.90 -8.73 -20.35
CA ALA A 376 20.73 -7.54 -20.24
C ALA A 376 21.25 -7.32 -18.80
N VAL A 377 20.43 -7.57 -17.77
CA VAL A 377 20.88 -7.54 -16.37
C VAL A 377 21.87 -8.68 -16.07
N LEU A 378 21.64 -9.88 -16.58
CA LEU A 378 22.59 -10.99 -16.45
C LEU A 378 23.96 -10.68 -17.09
N ASN A 379 23.97 -9.95 -18.21
CA ASN A 379 25.22 -9.52 -18.85
C ASN A 379 26.00 -8.53 -17.99
N LEU A 380 25.35 -7.73 -17.13
CA LEU A 380 26.05 -6.83 -16.20
C LEU A 380 26.89 -7.59 -15.17
N ALA A 381 26.50 -8.82 -14.81
CA ALA A 381 27.29 -9.67 -13.91
C ALA A 381 28.65 -10.08 -14.51
N ARG A 382 28.87 -9.88 -15.81
CA ARG A 382 30.13 -10.14 -16.52
C ARG A 382 30.87 -8.86 -16.92
N ASN A 383 30.44 -7.71 -16.41
CA ASN A 383 31.04 -6.43 -16.76
C ASN A 383 32.48 -6.33 -16.22
N PRO A 384 33.43 -5.72 -16.98
CA PRO A 384 34.79 -5.53 -16.49
C PRO A 384 34.87 -4.70 -15.20
N GLN A 385 33.96 -3.75 -15.00
CA GLN A 385 33.95 -2.89 -13.81
C GLN A 385 33.32 -3.59 -12.60
N PRO A 386 34.05 -3.73 -11.48
CA PRO A 386 33.54 -4.40 -10.28
C PRO A 386 32.30 -3.73 -9.69
N GLY A 387 32.24 -2.39 -9.68
CA GLY A 387 31.07 -1.66 -9.18
C GLY A 387 29.77 -2.02 -9.92
N ILE A 388 29.85 -2.21 -11.25
CA ILE A 388 28.70 -2.64 -12.07
C ILE A 388 28.34 -4.10 -11.77
N ARG A 389 29.33 -4.98 -11.60
CA ARG A 389 29.06 -6.38 -11.22
C ARG A 389 28.36 -6.47 -9.87
N ALA A 390 28.80 -5.70 -8.87
CA ALA A 390 28.18 -5.67 -7.53
C ALA A 390 26.72 -5.23 -7.59
N VAL A 391 26.42 -4.13 -8.31
CA VAL A 391 25.05 -3.66 -8.59
C VAL A 391 24.21 -4.75 -9.27
N ALA A 392 24.80 -5.49 -10.21
CA ALA A 392 24.14 -6.59 -10.89
C ALA A 392 23.75 -7.72 -9.92
N MET A 393 24.59 -8.06 -8.93
CA MET A 393 24.27 -9.09 -7.93
C MET A 393 23.00 -8.73 -7.16
N THR A 394 22.94 -7.51 -6.62
CA THR A 394 21.77 -7.02 -5.90
C THR A 394 20.53 -6.96 -6.80
N ALA A 395 20.67 -6.57 -8.07
CA ALA A 395 19.55 -6.53 -9.01
C ALA A 395 19.05 -7.93 -9.42
N LEU A 396 19.94 -8.92 -9.47
CA LEU A 396 19.61 -10.32 -9.80
C LEU A 396 18.91 -11.03 -8.64
N ALA A 397 19.19 -10.65 -7.39
CA ALA A 397 18.49 -11.16 -6.20
C ALA A 397 16.99 -10.91 -6.28
N GLU A 398 16.58 -9.71 -6.69
CA GLU A 398 15.18 -9.33 -6.86
C GLU A 398 14.51 -9.95 -8.11
N ARG A 399 15.25 -10.74 -8.89
CA ARG A 399 14.82 -11.33 -10.16
C ARG A 399 14.99 -12.85 -10.14
N PRO A 400 14.04 -13.59 -9.53
CA PRO A 400 14.18 -15.02 -9.31
C PRO A 400 14.30 -15.78 -10.63
N GLY A 401 15.32 -16.63 -10.73
CA GLY A 401 15.59 -17.46 -11.91
C GLY A 401 16.82 -18.34 -11.71
N SER A 402 16.91 -19.46 -12.45
CA SER A 402 18.08 -20.35 -12.41
C SER A 402 19.35 -19.63 -12.86
N ALA A 403 19.28 -18.88 -13.96
CA ALA A 403 20.41 -18.09 -14.47
C ALA A 403 20.87 -17.00 -13.47
N SER A 404 19.94 -16.34 -12.77
CA SER A 404 20.26 -15.38 -11.71
C SER A 404 21.00 -16.07 -10.57
N MET A 405 20.53 -17.25 -10.14
CA MET A 405 21.19 -18.03 -9.09
C MET A 405 22.62 -18.43 -9.48
N THR A 406 22.80 -18.95 -10.70
CA THR A 406 24.14 -19.29 -11.21
C THR A 406 25.07 -18.08 -11.23
N ALA A 407 24.56 -16.90 -11.60
CA ALA A 407 25.35 -15.68 -11.59
C ALA A 407 25.72 -15.22 -10.17
N LEU A 408 24.80 -15.33 -9.20
CA LEU A 408 25.05 -15.01 -7.79
C LEU A 408 26.09 -15.93 -7.17
N LEU A 409 25.97 -17.25 -7.39
CA LEU A 409 26.94 -18.23 -6.89
C LEU A 409 28.34 -17.98 -7.47
N LYS A 410 28.43 -17.69 -8.78
CA LYS A 410 29.70 -17.28 -9.39
C LYS A 410 30.23 -15.96 -8.81
N GLY A 411 29.35 -15.00 -8.57
CA GLY A 411 29.68 -13.70 -7.97
C GLY A 411 30.21 -13.83 -6.55
N ALA A 412 29.76 -14.81 -5.77
CA ALA A 412 30.25 -15.07 -4.41
C ALA A 412 31.75 -15.44 -4.36
N SER A 413 32.29 -15.95 -5.47
CA SER A 413 33.71 -16.25 -5.65
C SER A 413 34.42 -15.25 -6.58
N ASP A 414 33.87 -14.04 -6.76
CA ASP A 414 34.49 -13.01 -7.60
C ASP A 414 35.81 -12.54 -6.98
N GLY A 415 36.79 -12.20 -7.84
CA GLY A 415 38.10 -11.71 -7.39
C GLY A 415 38.04 -10.33 -6.73
N ASP A 416 36.97 -9.56 -6.94
CA ASP A 416 36.72 -8.31 -6.23
C ASP A 416 35.80 -8.53 -5.02
N HIS A 417 36.27 -8.16 -3.83
CA HIS A 417 35.56 -8.40 -2.57
C HIS A 417 34.21 -7.69 -2.50
N LYS A 418 34.02 -6.54 -3.15
CA LYS A 418 32.72 -5.84 -3.13
C LYS A 418 31.67 -6.62 -3.91
N VAL A 419 32.08 -7.24 -5.01
CA VAL A 419 31.20 -8.11 -5.82
C VAL A 419 30.86 -9.38 -5.03
N ALA A 420 31.86 -10.01 -4.42
CA ALA A 420 31.67 -11.19 -3.58
C ALA A 420 30.72 -10.92 -2.41
N LEU A 421 30.91 -9.82 -1.68
CA LEU A 421 30.03 -9.42 -0.59
C LEU A 421 28.60 -9.13 -1.07
N ALA A 422 28.42 -8.39 -2.18
CA ALA A 422 27.10 -8.12 -2.72
C ALA A 422 26.36 -9.40 -3.15
N ALA A 423 27.08 -10.37 -3.72
CA ALA A 423 26.54 -11.68 -4.06
C ALA A 423 26.16 -12.51 -2.82
N LEU A 424 27.03 -12.56 -1.81
CA LEU A 424 26.79 -13.29 -0.57
C LEU A 424 25.62 -12.70 0.23
N ASP A 425 25.53 -11.37 0.33
CA ASP A 425 24.38 -10.72 0.96
C ASP A 425 23.08 -10.97 0.19
N SER A 426 23.14 -11.01 -1.13
CA SER A 426 22.00 -11.39 -1.97
C SER A 426 21.58 -12.86 -1.74
N LEU A 427 22.54 -13.79 -1.66
CA LEU A 427 22.28 -15.21 -1.46
C LEU A 427 21.57 -15.52 -0.13
N ARG A 428 21.79 -14.71 0.91
CA ARG A 428 21.06 -14.85 2.19
C ARG A 428 19.55 -14.92 2.01
N THR A 429 19.02 -14.10 1.10
CA THR A 429 17.57 -13.98 0.89
C THR A 429 17.05 -14.98 -0.15
N VAL A 430 17.84 -15.31 -1.18
CA VAL A 430 17.36 -16.09 -2.34
C VAL A 430 17.86 -17.53 -2.45
N ALA A 431 18.95 -17.90 -1.78
CA ALA A 431 19.56 -19.22 -1.93
C ALA A 431 18.59 -20.35 -1.53
N ARG A 432 18.72 -21.52 -2.16
CA ARG A 432 17.92 -22.71 -1.91
C ARG A 432 18.74 -23.74 -1.14
N ALA A 433 18.08 -24.79 -0.66
CA ALA A 433 18.77 -25.90 0.01
C ALA A 433 19.85 -26.55 -0.86
N ALA A 434 19.65 -26.59 -2.18
CA ALA A 434 20.63 -27.12 -3.15
C ALA A 434 21.89 -26.26 -3.29
N ASP A 435 21.87 -25.01 -2.82
CA ASP A 435 22.98 -24.07 -2.96
C ASP A 435 23.93 -24.06 -1.74
N VAL A 436 23.60 -24.81 -0.68
CA VAL A 436 24.36 -24.91 0.58
C VAL A 436 25.80 -25.34 0.33
N ASP A 437 26.00 -26.35 -0.54
CA ASP A 437 27.33 -26.89 -0.84
C ASP A 437 28.24 -25.86 -1.51
N GLU A 438 27.69 -25.06 -2.42
CA GLU A 438 28.46 -24.05 -3.13
C GLU A 438 28.82 -22.89 -2.19
N ILE A 439 27.88 -22.42 -1.36
CA ILE A 439 28.14 -21.35 -0.37
C ILE A 439 29.18 -21.82 0.66
N GLY A 440 29.09 -23.07 1.12
CA GLY A 440 30.09 -23.65 2.03
C GLY A 440 31.47 -23.75 1.39
N ARG A 441 31.57 -24.10 0.10
CA ARG A 441 32.85 -24.08 -0.63
C ARG A 441 33.46 -22.68 -0.70
N VAL A 442 32.65 -21.62 -0.86
CA VAL A 442 33.13 -20.23 -0.78
C VAL A 442 33.68 -19.92 0.62
N LEU A 443 32.97 -20.30 1.68
CA LEU A 443 33.43 -20.13 3.06
C LEU A 443 34.80 -20.79 3.31
N ILE A 444 35.01 -21.99 2.77
CA ILE A 444 36.24 -22.76 2.98
C ILE A 444 37.42 -22.15 2.20
N SER A 445 37.18 -21.70 0.97
CA SER A 445 38.22 -21.28 0.02
C SER A 445 38.52 -19.77 0.01
N ALA A 446 37.65 -18.93 0.58
CA ALA A 446 37.84 -17.47 0.60
C ALA A 446 39.13 -17.07 1.33
N THR A 447 39.93 -16.20 0.71
CA THR A 447 41.17 -15.69 1.29
C THR A 447 40.95 -14.42 2.12
N GLU A 448 39.95 -13.61 1.78
CA GLU A 448 39.65 -12.37 2.48
C GLU A 448 38.68 -12.59 3.66
N SER A 449 38.99 -12.02 4.82
CA SER A 449 38.18 -12.14 6.03
C SER A 449 36.73 -11.68 5.82
N SER A 450 36.54 -10.56 5.12
CA SER A 450 35.21 -9.97 4.88
C SER A 450 34.29 -10.92 4.10
N VAL A 451 34.83 -11.53 3.02
CA VAL A 451 34.13 -12.49 2.16
C VAL A 451 33.83 -13.77 2.92
N ARG A 452 34.77 -14.24 3.75
CA ARG A 452 34.59 -15.43 4.59
C ARG A 452 33.46 -15.24 5.60
N ASP A 453 33.42 -14.09 6.28
CA ASP A 453 32.34 -13.73 7.21
C ASP A 453 30.99 -13.57 6.48
N GLY A 454 31.01 -13.00 5.27
CA GLY A 454 29.84 -12.92 4.39
C GLY A 454 29.30 -14.30 4.04
N ALA A 455 30.18 -15.24 3.69
CA ALA A 455 29.82 -16.61 3.34
C ALA A 455 29.28 -17.39 4.54
N ALA A 456 29.87 -17.20 5.72
CA ALA A 456 29.36 -17.77 6.97
C ALA A 456 27.90 -17.33 7.22
N ARG A 457 27.64 -16.01 7.16
CA ARG A 457 26.28 -15.46 7.34
C ARG A 457 25.31 -15.95 6.27
N ALA A 458 25.75 -16.05 5.01
CA ALA A 458 24.95 -16.59 3.91
C ALA A 458 24.57 -18.05 4.12
N LEU A 459 25.54 -18.87 4.56
CA LEU A 459 25.34 -20.29 4.85
C LEU A 459 24.36 -20.48 6.01
N ILE A 460 24.56 -19.77 7.12
CA ILE A 460 23.68 -19.83 8.30
C ILE A 460 22.24 -19.44 7.93
N ALA A 461 22.06 -18.29 7.28
CA ALA A 461 20.75 -17.80 6.89
C ALA A 461 20.03 -18.78 5.95
N THR A 462 20.76 -19.35 4.99
CA THR A 462 20.22 -20.34 4.04
C THR A 462 19.84 -21.63 4.75
N ALA A 463 20.72 -22.17 5.60
CA ALA A 463 20.49 -23.42 6.33
C ALA A 463 19.29 -23.31 7.28
N GLN A 464 19.14 -22.18 7.96
CA GLN A 464 18.00 -21.92 8.84
C GLN A 464 16.69 -21.74 8.06
N ARG A 465 16.70 -20.94 7.00
CA ARG A 465 15.48 -20.66 6.19
C ARG A 465 14.98 -21.88 5.43
N THR A 466 15.88 -22.75 4.98
CA THR A 466 15.53 -23.92 4.15
C THR A 466 15.48 -25.23 4.92
N ASN A 467 15.64 -25.18 6.25
CA ASN A 467 15.69 -26.36 7.13
C ASN A 467 16.76 -27.40 6.72
N SER A 468 17.89 -26.94 6.20
CA SER A 468 19.02 -27.77 5.74
C SER A 468 20.21 -27.73 6.70
N ARG A 469 19.96 -27.45 7.98
CA ARG A 469 21.00 -27.36 9.02
C ARG A 469 21.91 -28.60 9.09
N PRO A 470 21.40 -29.85 9.07
CA PRO A 470 22.27 -31.02 9.15
C PRO A 470 23.27 -31.08 7.99
N ALA A 471 22.81 -30.86 6.75
CA ALA A 471 23.68 -30.86 5.58
C ALA A 471 24.75 -29.77 5.64
N ALA A 472 24.40 -28.56 6.09
CA ALA A 472 25.36 -27.47 6.26
C ALA A 472 26.40 -27.79 7.34
N VAL A 473 25.98 -28.42 8.46
CA VAL A 473 26.89 -28.85 9.54
C VAL A 473 27.83 -29.94 9.06
N ASP A 474 27.32 -30.96 8.35
CA ASP A 474 28.13 -32.06 7.81
C ASP A 474 29.21 -31.52 6.87
N LEU A 475 28.81 -30.67 5.92
CA LEU A 475 29.71 -30.04 4.95
C LEU A 475 30.88 -29.29 5.60
N VAL A 476 30.59 -28.39 6.55
CA VAL A 476 31.65 -27.55 7.14
C VAL A 476 32.46 -28.31 8.20
N ALA A 477 31.86 -29.29 8.89
CA ALA A 477 32.58 -30.16 9.82
C ALA A 477 33.59 -31.06 9.08
N ASP A 478 33.22 -31.59 7.91
CA ASP A 478 34.11 -32.42 7.08
C ASP A 478 35.31 -31.63 6.54
N ALA A 479 35.11 -30.34 6.26
CA ALA A 479 36.17 -29.45 5.77
C ALA A 479 37.12 -28.95 6.88
N LEU A 480 36.70 -28.98 8.15
CA LEU A 480 37.43 -28.39 9.27
C LEU A 480 38.90 -28.87 9.41
N PRO A 481 39.23 -30.16 9.25
CA PRO A 481 40.62 -30.65 9.43
C PRO A 481 41.59 -30.13 8.36
N ALA A 482 41.12 -29.97 7.12
CA ALA A 482 41.94 -29.57 5.97
C ALA A 482 41.94 -28.04 5.74
N ALA A 483 41.13 -27.29 6.49
CA ALA A 483 40.97 -25.85 6.32
C ALA A 483 42.14 -25.04 6.91
N SER A 484 42.39 -23.86 6.32
CA SER A 484 43.32 -22.86 6.88
C SER A 484 42.90 -22.38 8.27
N ALA A 485 43.82 -21.82 9.07
CA ALA A 485 43.50 -21.31 10.41
C ALA A 485 42.29 -20.34 10.43
N ASP A 486 42.28 -19.37 9.51
CA ASP A 486 41.18 -18.41 9.37
C ASP A 486 39.87 -19.06 8.96
N SER A 487 39.92 -20.03 8.03
CA SER A 487 38.74 -20.81 7.62
C SER A 487 38.21 -21.66 8.78
N ARG A 488 39.08 -22.26 9.60
CA ARG A 488 38.67 -23.02 10.79
C ARG A 488 37.93 -22.12 11.78
N ILE A 489 38.43 -20.92 12.05
CA ILE A 489 37.75 -19.95 12.93
C ILE A 489 36.34 -19.65 12.43
N ALA A 490 36.18 -19.33 11.14
CA ALA A 490 34.88 -19.02 10.56
C ALA A 490 33.92 -20.23 10.57
N ILE A 491 34.42 -21.43 10.25
CA ILE A 491 33.66 -22.69 10.31
C ILE A 491 33.16 -22.96 11.73
N LEU A 492 34.01 -22.79 12.76
CA LEU A 492 33.62 -22.97 14.15
C LEU A 492 32.50 -22.00 14.57
N GLY A 493 32.55 -20.76 14.09
CA GLY A 493 31.45 -19.79 14.26
C GLY A 493 30.13 -20.29 13.66
N VAL A 494 30.17 -20.80 12.42
CA VAL A 494 28.99 -21.38 11.75
C VAL A 494 28.44 -22.59 12.51
N LEU A 495 29.32 -23.50 12.95
CA LEU A 495 28.93 -24.67 13.73
C LEU A 495 28.28 -24.27 15.05
N ALA A 496 28.80 -23.23 15.72
CA ALA A 496 28.23 -22.73 16.97
C ALA A 496 26.83 -22.15 16.79
N GLU A 497 26.52 -21.50 15.65
CA GLU A 497 25.19 -20.95 15.35
C GLU A 497 24.19 -22.01 14.85
N LEU A 498 24.64 -22.98 14.05
CA LEU A 498 23.75 -24.02 13.50
C LEU A 498 23.37 -25.08 14.55
N GLY A 499 24.30 -25.39 15.46
CA GLY A 499 24.09 -26.35 16.53
C GLY A 499 24.02 -27.81 16.08
N GLY A 500 23.68 -28.70 17.01
CA GLY A 500 23.57 -30.14 16.79
C GLY A 500 24.78 -30.94 17.28
N GLU A 501 24.58 -32.25 17.48
CA GLU A 501 25.57 -33.13 18.12
C GLU A 501 26.92 -33.15 17.39
N ARG A 502 26.91 -33.18 16.05
CA ARG A 502 28.14 -33.13 15.25
C ARG A 502 28.89 -31.80 15.42
N ALA A 503 28.18 -30.68 15.42
CA ALA A 503 28.76 -29.36 15.64
C ALA A 503 29.38 -29.23 17.04
N LEU A 504 28.70 -29.78 18.05
CA LEU A 504 29.21 -29.79 19.43
C LEU A 504 30.52 -30.58 19.53
N ARG A 505 30.58 -31.79 18.96
CA ARG A 505 31.80 -32.62 18.94
C ARG A 505 32.96 -31.91 18.25
N ALA A 506 32.70 -31.22 17.13
CA ALA A 506 33.72 -30.47 16.41
C ALA A 506 34.27 -29.29 17.24
N LEU A 507 33.38 -28.54 17.91
CA LEU A 507 33.76 -27.45 18.81
C LEU A 507 34.55 -27.95 20.03
N GLU A 508 34.14 -29.06 20.63
CA GLU A 508 34.85 -29.67 21.77
C GLU A 508 36.26 -30.12 21.38
N ALA A 509 36.40 -30.79 20.23
CA ALA A 509 37.68 -31.22 19.71
C ALA A 509 38.61 -30.01 19.47
N ALA A 510 38.11 -28.96 18.82
CA ALA A 510 38.88 -27.74 18.54
C ALA A 510 39.23 -26.93 19.80
N ALA A 511 38.36 -26.92 20.82
CA ALA A 511 38.63 -26.26 22.10
C ALA A 511 39.67 -27.01 22.94
N SER A 512 39.77 -28.33 22.76
CA SER A 512 40.73 -29.20 23.46
C SER A 512 42.05 -29.35 22.71
N ASP A 513 42.10 -28.97 21.44
CA ASP A 513 43.32 -29.01 20.63
C ASP A 513 44.36 -28.00 21.15
N THR A 514 45.61 -28.45 21.20
CA THR A 514 46.77 -27.65 21.64
C THR A 514 47.56 -27.08 20.47
N GLY A 515 47.02 -27.20 19.24
CA GLY A 515 47.57 -26.57 18.04
C GLY A 515 47.49 -25.05 18.05
N ASP A 516 46.64 -24.47 17.19
CA ASP A 516 46.57 -23.02 16.99
C ASP A 516 45.73 -22.33 18.09
N PRO A 517 46.32 -21.45 18.94
CA PRO A 517 45.60 -20.78 20.03
C PRO A 517 44.43 -19.91 19.57
N SER A 518 44.45 -19.43 18.32
CA SER A 518 43.37 -18.61 17.77
C SER A 518 42.14 -19.46 17.44
N VAL A 519 42.36 -20.66 16.89
CA VAL A 519 41.31 -21.65 16.60
C VAL A 519 40.70 -22.17 17.90
N GLN A 520 41.54 -22.49 18.89
CA GLN A 520 41.09 -22.92 20.22
C GLN A 520 40.20 -21.85 20.88
N ARG A 521 40.64 -20.58 20.83
CA ARG A 521 39.87 -19.46 21.37
C ARG A 521 38.53 -19.28 20.66
N ALA A 522 38.49 -19.42 19.34
CA ALA A 522 37.26 -19.31 18.56
C ALA A 522 36.26 -20.42 18.93
N ALA A 523 36.72 -21.67 19.07
CA ALA A 523 35.88 -22.78 19.52
C ALA A 523 35.30 -22.52 20.92
N LEU A 524 36.14 -22.07 21.86
CA LEU A 524 35.71 -21.72 23.22
C LEU A 524 34.72 -20.56 23.25
N GLN A 525 34.94 -19.52 22.43
CA GLN A 525 33.99 -18.40 22.29
C GLN A 525 32.67 -18.87 21.69
N GLY A 526 32.71 -19.72 20.66
CA GLY A 526 31.52 -20.32 20.06
C GLY A 526 30.69 -21.09 21.08
N LEU A 527 31.32 -21.96 21.88
CA LEU A 527 30.66 -22.70 22.96
C LEU A 527 30.15 -21.79 24.09
N ALA A 528 30.96 -20.83 24.53
CA ALA A 528 30.65 -20.04 25.71
C ALA A 528 29.61 -18.93 25.43
N VAL A 529 29.61 -18.35 24.23
CA VAL A 529 28.82 -17.15 23.89
C VAL A 529 27.68 -17.46 22.93
N THR A 530 27.93 -18.24 21.88
CA THR A 530 26.99 -18.42 20.77
C THR A 530 26.10 -19.64 20.93
N TRP A 531 26.65 -20.75 21.46
CA TRP A 531 25.90 -21.99 21.66
C TRP A 531 24.65 -21.76 22.51
N ALA A 532 23.52 -22.34 22.12
CA ALA A 532 22.24 -22.11 22.77
C ALA A 532 21.66 -23.35 23.47
N ASP A 533 22.17 -24.55 23.15
CA ASP A 533 21.60 -25.82 23.60
C ASP A 533 22.25 -26.34 24.89
N SER A 534 21.47 -26.98 25.76
CA SER A 534 21.93 -27.53 27.05
C SER A 534 22.92 -28.70 26.89
N SER A 535 22.99 -29.30 25.70
CA SER A 535 24.01 -30.28 25.33
C SER A 535 25.46 -29.79 25.51
N GLY A 536 25.70 -28.47 25.48
CA GLY A 536 27.02 -27.89 25.69
C GLY A 536 27.48 -27.83 27.15
N ILE A 537 26.56 -28.03 28.13
CA ILE A 537 26.85 -27.90 29.56
C ILE A 537 27.96 -28.87 30.02
N PRO A 538 27.92 -30.18 29.71
CA PRO A 538 28.97 -31.12 30.13
C PRO A 538 30.34 -30.78 29.53
N VAL A 539 30.36 -30.34 28.28
CA VAL A 539 31.59 -29.96 27.55
C VAL A 539 32.24 -28.74 28.20
N LEU A 540 31.48 -27.67 28.43
CA LEU A 540 31.98 -26.45 29.08
C LEU A 540 32.46 -26.70 30.50
N PHE A 541 31.78 -27.58 31.25
CA PHE A 541 32.24 -27.98 32.58
C PHE A 541 33.58 -28.73 32.55
N GLY A 542 33.74 -29.66 31.60
CA GLY A 542 34.99 -30.37 31.37
C GLY A 542 36.15 -29.40 31.06
N LEU A 543 35.91 -28.45 30.16
CA LEU A 543 36.90 -27.43 29.78
C LEU A 543 37.23 -26.46 30.93
N ALA A 544 36.24 -26.08 31.74
CA ALA A 544 36.44 -25.23 32.92
C ALA A 544 37.27 -25.91 34.02
N THR A 545 37.19 -27.24 34.13
CA THR A 545 37.88 -28.01 35.19
C THR A 545 39.25 -28.54 34.77
N ARG A 546 39.41 -28.94 33.50
CA ARG A 546 40.61 -29.63 32.98
C ARG A 546 41.43 -28.78 32.02
N GLY A 547 40.98 -27.57 31.67
CA GLY A 547 41.68 -26.70 30.73
C GLY A 547 43.05 -26.25 31.24
N ASN A 548 44.07 -26.37 30.40
CA ASN A 548 45.45 -25.98 30.75
C ASN A 548 45.64 -24.46 30.82
N ASP A 549 44.92 -23.70 29.99
CA ASP A 549 44.96 -22.23 29.98
C ASP A 549 43.93 -21.62 30.94
N ARG A 550 44.39 -20.69 31.79
CA ARG A 550 43.56 -19.96 32.76
C ARG A 550 42.49 -19.12 32.06
N THR A 551 42.80 -18.49 30.93
CA THR A 551 41.82 -17.66 30.20
C THR A 551 40.75 -18.53 29.56
N ALA A 552 41.12 -19.67 28.98
CA ALA A 552 40.18 -20.68 28.50
C ALA A 552 39.24 -21.21 29.60
N ARG A 553 39.76 -21.53 30.80
CA ARG A 553 38.94 -22.00 31.94
C ARG A 553 37.91 -20.95 32.36
N ILE A 554 38.32 -19.68 32.44
CA ILE A 554 37.42 -18.57 32.79
C ILE A 554 36.30 -18.43 31.75
N LEU A 555 36.64 -18.44 30.46
CA LEU A 555 35.65 -18.30 29.39
C LEU A 555 34.67 -19.49 29.37
N ALA A 556 35.16 -20.72 29.55
CA ALA A 556 34.33 -21.91 29.64
C ALA A 556 33.39 -21.87 30.85
N LEU A 557 33.88 -21.43 32.02
CA LEU A 557 33.07 -21.29 33.23
C LEU A 557 31.95 -20.26 33.07
N ARG A 558 32.24 -19.12 32.44
CA ARG A 558 31.22 -18.11 32.11
C ARG A 558 30.14 -18.67 31.19
N GLY A 559 30.56 -19.41 30.15
CA GLY A 559 29.65 -20.11 29.25
C GLY A 559 28.78 -21.14 29.96
N TYR A 560 29.38 -21.94 30.86
CA TYR A 560 28.69 -22.93 31.67
C TYR A 560 27.61 -22.30 32.55
N ILE A 561 27.94 -21.24 33.29
CA ILE A 561 26.99 -20.50 34.13
C ILE A 561 25.82 -19.98 33.28
N ARG A 562 26.11 -19.40 32.11
CA ARG A 562 25.10 -18.89 31.18
C ARG A 562 24.14 -19.98 30.72
N LEU A 563 24.66 -21.11 30.22
CA LEU A 563 23.82 -22.20 29.71
C LEU A 563 22.97 -22.85 30.81
N VAL A 564 23.54 -23.07 32.00
CA VAL A 564 22.80 -23.62 33.15
C VAL A 564 21.66 -22.69 33.57
N ALA A 565 21.90 -21.37 33.58
CA ALA A 565 20.86 -20.39 33.88
C ALA A 565 19.72 -20.44 32.85
N GLN A 566 20.07 -20.51 31.56
CA GLN A 566 19.14 -20.49 30.42
C GLN A 566 18.42 -21.82 30.16
N ASP A 567 18.86 -22.93 30.76
CA ASP A 567 18.30 -24.27 30.53
C ASP A 567 16.85 -24.39 31.05
N GLY A 568 15.86 -24.02 30.24
CA GLY A 568 14.45 -24.07 30.64
C GLY A 568 13.92 -25.47 30.98
N GLY A 569 14.63 -26.53 30.61
CA GLY A 569 14.23 -27.92 30.84
C GLY A 569 14.67 -28.49 32.20
N ALA A 570 15.70 -27.91 32.82
CA ALA A 570 16.20 -28.39 34.11
C ALA A 570 15.36 -27.89 35.30
N ALA A 571 15.10 -28.80 36.25
CA ALA A 571 14.50 -28.44 37.53
C ALA A 571 15.37 -27.42 38.28
N PRO A 572 14.76 -26.45 39.01
CA PRO A 572 15.51 -25.45 39.78
C PRO A 572 16.56 -26.04 40.73
N GLU A 573 16.29 -27.22 41.28
CA GLU A 573 17.20 -27.96 42.17
C GLU A 573 18.47 -28.42 41.43
N ALA A 574 18.31 -28.99 40.23
CA ALA A 574 19.42 -29.45 39.40
C ALA A 574 20.27 -28.26 38.91
N LYS A 575 19.64 -27.11 38.63
CA LYS A 575 20.36 -25.86 38.31
C LYS A 575 21.16 -25.36 39.50
N ALA A 576 20.56 -25.34 40.69
CA ALA A 576 21.23 -24.90 41.90
C ALA A 576 22.47 -25.75 42.20
N ALA A 577 22.38 -27.08 42.06
CA ALA A 577 23.51 -27.99 42.21
C ALA A 577 24.65 -27.69 41.20
N LYS A 578 24.31 -27.55 39.92
CA LYS A 578 25.27 -27.21 38.85
C LYS A 578 25.97 -25.86 39.07
N LEU A 579 25.24 -24.84 39.53
CA LEU A 579 25.79 -23.53 39.85
C LEU A 579 26.64 -23.53 41.14
N ALA A 580 26.31 -24.39 42.11
CA ALA A 580 27.14 -24.61 43.29
C ALA A 580 28.50 -25.21 42.92
N GLU A 581 28.54 -26.14 41.97
CA GLU A 581 29.78 -26.65 41.41
C GLU A 581 30.58 -25.54 40.70
N ALA A 582 29.92 -24.67 39.93
CA ALA A 582 30.56 -23.50 39.30
C ALA A 582 31.27 -22.62 40.33
N LEU A 583 30.60 -22.31 41.45
CA LEU A 583 31.15 -21.51 42.54
C LEU A 583 32.36 -22.13 43.22
N ARG A 584 32.44 -23.46 43.26
CA ARG A 584 33.58 -24.18 43.85
C ARG A 584 34.82 -24.10 42.96
N ILE A 585 34.63 -24.04 41.64
CA ILE A 585 35.72 -24.06 40.66
C ILE A 585 36.17 -22.63 40.30
N ALA A 586 35.30 -21.62 40.50
CA ALA A 586 35.58 -20.23 40.19
C ALA A 586 36.75 -19.66 41.03
N GLU A 587 37.83 -19.28 40.36
CA GLU A 587 39.02 -18.67 40.98
C GLU A 587 38.86 -17.18 41.29
N ARG A 588 38.03 -16.45 40.53
CA ARG A 588 37.90 -15.00 40.64
C ARG A 588 36.53 -14.56 41.15
N PRO A 589 36.45 -13.40 41.82
CA PRO A 589 35.18 -12.85 42.32
C PRO A 589 34.13 -12.59 41.22
N GLU A 590 34.54 -12.28 39.99
CA GLU A 590 33.62 -11.91 38.92
C GLU A 590 32.75 -13.10 38.45
N GLU A 591 33.35 -14.28 38.23
CA GLU A 591 32.59 -15.48 37.89
C GLU A 591 31.77 -15.99 39.09
N GLN A 592 32.28 -15.81 40.31
CA GLN A 592 31.52 -16.12 41.53
C GLN A 592 30.26 -15.26 41.64
N LYS A 593 30.36 -13.95 41.36
CA LYS A 593 29.20 -13.04 41.31
C LYS A 593 28.22 -13.43 40.21
N GLN A 594 28.70 -13.86 39.04
CA GLN A 594 27.83 -14.34 37.96
C GLN A 594 27.04 -15.60 38.35
N ALA A 595 27.69 -16.56 39.02
CA ALA A 595 27.00 -17.75 39.52
C ALA A 595 26.00 -17.41 40.65
N ILE A 596 26.35 -16.49 41.55
CA ILE A 596 25.43 -15.96 42.58
C ILE A 596 24.21 -15.30 41.93
N ALA A 597 24.41 -14.49 40.89
CA ALA A 597 23.31 -13.87 40.16
C ALA A 597 22.40 -14.92 39.50
N ALA A 598 22.96 -15.96 38.88
CA ALA A 598 22.19 -17.06 38.30
C ALA A 598 21.42 -17.89 39.37
N LEU A 599 21.96 -18.03 40.58
CA LEU A 599 21.28 -18.70 41.70
C LEU A 599 20.04 -17.94 42.18
N ARG A 600 19.93 -16.62 41.95
CA ARG A 600 18.75 -15.82 42.32
C ARG A 600 17.47 -16.30 41.62
N ASP A 601 17.61 -16.91 40.45
CA ASP A 601 16.48 -17.46 39.69
C ASP A 601 16.15 -18.93 40.10
N CYS A 602 16.96 -19.56 40.96
CA CYS A 602 16.79 -20.94 41.43
C CYS A 602 16.13 -20.98 42.81
N ARG A 603 14.79 -20.94 42.87
CA ARG A 603 14.02 -20.89 44.13
C ARG A 603 13.95 -22.21 44.89
N THR A 604 15.06 -22.54 45.54
CA THR A 604 15.27 -23.80 46.28
C THR A 604 16.03 -23.54 47.58
N GLU A 605 15.83 -24.41 48.58
CA GLU A 605 16.57 -24.32 49.85
C GLU A 605 18.08 -24.55 49.62
N THR A 606 18.45 -25.38 48.63
CA THR A 606 19.83 -25.61 48.21
C THR A 606 20.50 -24.33 47.72
N ALA A 607 19.83 -23.52 46.89
CA ALA A 607 20.39 -22.23 46.45
C ALA A 607 20.66 -21.29 47.65
N VAL A 608 19.74 -21.22 48.61
CA VAL A 608 19.90 -20.39 49.82
C VAL A 608 21.07 -20.90 50.67
N THR A 609 21.21 -22.21 50.84
CA THR A 609 22.30 -22.84 51.59
C THR A 609 23.66 -22.55 50.96
N VAL A 610 23.77 -22.67 49.63
CA VAL A 610 25.00 -22.38 48.88
C VAL A 610 25.38 -20.90 48.99
N LEU A 611 24.41 -19.99 48.90
CA LEU A 611 24.64 -18.54 49.06
C LEU A 611 25.06 -18.20 50.49
N ALA A 612 24.47 -18.85 51.51
CA ALA A 612 24.79 -18.61 52.91
C ALA A 612 26.25 -18.93 53.25
N GLN A 613 26.86 -19.89 52.56
CA GLN A 613 28.29 -20.21 52.70
C GLN A 613 29.21 -19.08 52.23
N ARG A 614 28.72 -18.16 51.39
CA ARG A 614 29.48 -17.03 50.82
C ARG A 614 29.32 -15.72 51.58
N LEU A 615 28.45 -15.67 52.59
CA LEU A 615 28.26 -14.48 53.44
C LEU A 615 29.51 -14.06 54.22
N GLY A 616 30.44 -14.99 54.47
CA GLY A 616 31.71 -14.73 55.16
C GLY A 616 32.82 -14.16 54.27
N ASP A 617 32.63 -14.12 52.95
CA ASP A 617 33.62 -13.60 52.01
C ASP A 617 33.38 -12.10 51.77
N ALA A 618 34.38 -11.27 52.08
CA ALA A 618 34.27 -9.81 51.96
C ALA A 618 33.94 -9.33 50.53
N ALA A 619 34.33 -10.08 49.50
CA ALA A 619 34.08 -9.71 48.10
C ALA A 619 32.68 -10.12 47.60
N LEU A 620 32.03 -11.10 48.24
CA LEU A 620 30.77 -11.72 47.79
C LEU A 620 29.60 -11.54 48.77
N SER A 621 29.87 -11.17 50.02
CA SER A 621 28.89 -11.12 51.11
C SER A 621 27.65 -10.28 50.76
N HIS A 622 27.85 -9.12 50.12
CA HIS A 622 26.75 -8.25 49.70
C HIS A 622 25.86 -8.90 48.62
N ASP A 623 26.46 -9.41 47.53
CA ASP A 623 25.73 -10.02 46.42
C ASP A 623 24.99 -11.30 46.85
N ALA A 624 25.58 -12.08 47.76
CA ALA A 624 24.98 -13.27 48.35
C ALA A 624 23.82 -12.94 49.31
N ALA A 625 23.98 -11.90 50.15
CA ALA A 625 22.91 -11.45 51.04
C ALA A 625 21.69 -10.95 50.25
N GLU A 626 21.89 -10.14 49.22
CA GLU A 626 20.81 -9.72 48.32
C GLU A 626 20.10 -10.92 47.67
N ALA A 627 20.88 -11.88 47.15
CA ALA A 627 20.34 -13.07 46.51
C ALA A 627 19.44 -13.89 47.47
N ILE A 628 19.88 -14.08 48.71
CA ILE A 628 19.11 -14.78 49.76
C ILE A 628 17.81 -14.03 50.07
N LEU A 629 17.86 -12.70 50.18
CA LEU A 629 16.68 -11.87 50.47
C LEU A 629 15.67 -11.86 49.31
N ASP A 630 16.15 -11.99 48.07
CA ASP A 630 15.28 -12.13 46.90
C ASP A 630 14.60 -13.50 46.86
N LEU A 631 15.31 -14.57 47.20
CA LEU A 631 14.77 -15.93 47.26
C LEU A 631 13.79 -16.14 48.43
N ALA A 632 14.06 -15.52 49.58
CA ALA A 632 13.23 -15.62 50.79
C ALA A 632 11.98 -14.73 50.75
N ALA A 633 11.85 -13.86 49.74
CA ALA A 633 10.69 -12.98 49.58
C ALA A 633 9.72 -13.49 48.50
N LYS A 634 8.41 -13.24 48.72
CA LYS A 634 7.43 -13.34 47.63
C LYS A 634 7.70 -12.21 46.64
N GLN A 635 7.69 -12.52 45.35
CA GLN A 635 7.91 -11.53 44.30
C GLN A 635 6.88 -11.71 43.20
N ARG A 636 6.62 -10.65 42.42
CA ARG A 636 5.85 -10.72 41.18
C ARG A 636 6.77 -10.29 40.03
N ARG A 637 6.95 -11.15 39.04
CA ARG A 637 7.82 -10.89 37.88
C ARG A 637 7.10 -11.38 36.61
N TYR A 638 6.98 -10.50 35.60
CA TYR A 638 6.29 -10.79 34.34
C TYR A 638 4.92 -11.49 34.51
N ASP A 639 4.06 -10.91 35.35
CA ASP A 639 2.70 -11.40 35.68
C ASP A 639 2.62 -12.80 36.32
N ARG A 640 3.71 -13.30 36.91
CA ARG A 640 3.68 -14.51 37.74
C ARG A 640 4.02 -14.21 39.19
N ASP A 641 3.20 -14.77 40.08
CA ASP A 641 3.48 -14.80 41.51
C ASP A 641 4.49 -15.90 41.79
N LEU A 642 5.57 -15.48 42.42
CA LEU A 642 6.79 -16.23 42.56
C LEU A 642 6.93 -16.48 44.07
N PRO A 643 6.78 -17.73 44.55
CA PRO A 643 6.70 -18.05 45.98
C PRO A 643 8.04 -17.87 46.69
N ALA A 644 7.98 -17.48 47.97
CA ALA A 644 9.16 -17.43 48.83
C ALA A 644 9.70 -18.83 49.11
N VAL A 645 11.02 -18.99 49.13
CA VAL A 645 11.66 -20.21 49.63
C VAL A 645 11.59 -20.19 51.16
N THR A 646 11.09 -21.28 51.75
CA THR A 646 10.96 -21.45 53.20
C THR A 646 11.68 -22.72 53.64
N GLY A 647 12.12 -22.77 54.90
CA GLY A 647 12.87 -23.91 55.45
C GLY A 647 13.82 -23.48 56.57
N GLN A 648 14.36 -24.46 57.30
CA GLN A 648 15.30 -24.20 58.39
C GLN A 648 16.61 -23.56 57.87
N GLY A 649 17.06 -23.95 56.67
CA GLY A 649 18.23 -23.39 56.03
C GLY A 649 18.07 -21.91 55.65
N VAL A 650 16.84 -21.48 55.30
CA VAL A 650 16.53 -20.08 54.98
C VAL A 650 16.55 -19.22 56.24
N SER A 651 15.94 -19.69 57.32
CA SER A 651 15.98 -19.01 58.61
C SER A 651 17.43 -18.81 59.07
N ALA A 652 18.24 -19.88 59.11
CA ALA A 652 19.65 -19.76 59.50
C ALA A 652 20.44 -18.76 58.63
N ALA A 653 20.16 -18.71 57.32
CA ALA A 653 20.77 -17.74 56.41
C ALA A 653 20.35 -16.29 56.70
N LEU A 654 19.08 -16.04 57.02
CA LEU A 654 18.56 -14.71 57.38
C LEU A 654 19.16 -14.20 58.70
N ASP A 655 19.31 -15.06 59.72
CA ASP A 655 19.99 -14.68 60.97
C ASP A 655 21.42 -14.26 60.71
N ARG A 656 22.13 -15.07 59.90
CA ARG A 656 23.51 -14.78 59.55
C ARG A 656 23.66 -13.43 58.84
N ILE A 657 22.71 -13.04 57.97
CA ILE A 657 22.70 -11.70 57.36
C ILE A 657 22.48 -10.61 58.41
N ILE A 658 21.56 -10.81 59.36
CA ILE A 658 21.29 -9.84 60.43
C ILE A 658 22.54 -9.60 61.28
N ASP A 659 23.29 -10.66 61.57
CA ASP A 659 24.47 -10.60 62.43
C ASP A 659 25.72 -10.10 61.72
N THR A 660 25.90 -10.45 60.43
CA THR A 660 27.19 -10.28 59.73
C THR A 660 27.20 -9.24 58.61
N ALA A 661 26.04 -8.79 58.10
CA ALA A 661 26.00 -7.80 57.03
C ALA A 661 26.53 -6.44 57.52
N LYS A 662 27.29 -5.72 56.67
CA LYS A 662 27.75 -4.36 56.99
C LYS A 662 26.69 -3.28 56.68
N ASP A 663 25.77 -3.59 55.79
CA ASP A 663 24.72 -2.67 55.33
C ASP A 663 23.44 -2.84 56.19
N GLU A 664 23.03 -1.78 56.88
CA GLU A 664 21.82 -1.77 57.71
C GLU A 664 20.52 -1.91 56.90
N ALA A 665 20.52 -1.56 55.61
CA ALA A 665 19.36 -1.78 54.73
C ALA A 665 19.10 -3.29 54.53
N LEU A 666 20.18 -4.08 54.32
CA LEU A 666 20.08 -5.53 54.18
C LEU A 666 19.60 -6.18 55.48
N LYS A 667 20.09 -5.75 56.65
CA LYS A 667 19.62 -6.25 57.95
C LYS A 667 18.15 -5.95 58.19
N THR A 668 17.72 -4.74 57.87
CA THR A 668 16.32 -4.32 58.04
C THR A 668 15.38 -5.15 57.15
N ARG A 669 15.78 -5.40 55.90
CA ARG A 669 15.04 -6.27 54.98
C ARG A 669 15.01 -7.72 55.46
N ALA A 670 16.13 -8.26 55.97
CA ALA A 670 16.21 -9.60 56.55
C ALA A 670 15.28 -9.80 57.75
N ARG A 671 15.28 -8.85 58.71
CA ARG A 671 14.36 -8.88 59.88
C ARG A 671 12.89 -8.89 59.46
N ARG A 672 12.54 -8.07 58.47
CA ARG A 672 11.16 -8.01 57.94
C ARG A 672 10.72 -9.32 57.32
N ILE A 673 11.55 -9.93 56.47
CA ILE A 673 11.24 -11.21 55.82
C ILE A 673 11.12 -12.33 56.87
N ARG A 674 12.03 -12.35 57.85
CA ARG A 674 12.00 -13.34 58.94
C ARG A 674 10.75 -13.24 59.82
N GLN A 675 10.26 -12.04 60.09
CA GLN A 675 9.01 -11.82 60.82
C GLN A 675 7.76 -12.20 60.01
N GLN A 676 7.84 -12.19 58.67
CA GLN A 676 6.73 -12.52 57.78
C GLN A 676 6.62 -14.02 57.44
N GLY A 677 7.69 -14.79 57.64
CA GLY A 677 7.75 -16.23 57.33
C GLY A 677 7.75 -17.15 58.55
N SER A 678 7.60 -16.60 59.76
CA SER A 678 7.56 -17.34 61.03
C SER A 678 6.15 -17.78 61.42
#